data_AF-A0A1I1SL63-F1
#
_entry.id   AF-A0A1I1SL63-F1
#
_cell.length_a   1.000
_cell.length_b   1.000
_cell.length_c   1.000
_cell.angle_alpha   90.00
_cell.angle_beta   90.00
_cell.angle_gamma   90.00
#
_symmetry.space_group_name_H-M   'P 1'
#
loop_
_entity.id
_entity.type
_entity.pdbx_description
1 polymer ?
#
loop_
_entity_poly.entity_id
_entity_poly.type
_entity_poly.pdbx_seq_one_letter_code
_entity_poly.pdbx_strand_id
1 'polypeptide(L)'
;MLKYRADIDGLRAIAVLIVLFFHLDFSLFKGGFVGVDVFFTISGFLITGIVLKESKTNGFSFLRFYSRRATRLIPAYLVVLLFTIVVGFIFLTPLALKELLQSGISSTFFASNFYFLFTQGGYFSNAAHETPLLHTWSLSVEEQFYLVMPLAVVLWLKIRNTKLQNYVLVICFILTVLASYLLTKLHQPAAYFLVISRAHEFLLGSILAVIIYKNSSSLKFSITSSNFLFAISLLTLLYTALTFDAKSHFPGLLAVIPCLATGGVIFSGINEKCISHRILGNRLLVFIGLLSYSLYLWHWPLITFFKLSGIELDLKVQLSLLFLSLFFAYLSWRYVEKIVRYAKWSSKKRIAAAFYILPCVALGSLFFYSQKGEFYPERFDKKIVAAEVALKSKPELGRETCHTNDLAIDGSHKCQLGSSSVNSKKAILWGDSHASHFAGLVDVVGKGFDIQITEVSRGNCPPLLKLYINAQGAKIACIERNNTVLKYILERKPKYVFLGGAWGGYLLEDLLIGTQAEKLEIIISSLTETINILLEHNIKPIVLEMLPRQSKDASACYLKTKLGVRGVKLEDCTVSPLKESFPELVTRFNQLKGEFSGKITFITPENLFCNDDKCKTYLDDTPLYRDINHLNLKGSIILGQQYIKKFGYLNKL
;
A
#
# COMPACT_ATOMS: atom_id res chain seq x y z
N MET A 1 41.53 -5.01 -9.30
CA MET A 1 40.31 -5.03 -10.14
C MET A 1 39.31 -5.95 -9.45
N LEU A 2 38.01 -5.64 -9.35
CA LEU A 2 37.05 -6.59 -8.78
C LEU A 2 37.02 -7.85 -9.66
N LYS A 3 37.85 -8.83 -9.29
CA LYS A 3 37.81 -10.21 -9.76
C LYS A 3 36.37 -10.68 -9.61
N TYR A 4 35.89 -11.50 -10.55
CA TYR A 4 34.53 -12.02 -10.47
C TYR A 4 34.31 -12.67 -9.09
N ARG A 5 33.26 -12.25 -8.38
CA ARG A 5 32.90 -12.66 -7.02
C ARG A 5 31.66 -13.55 -7.07
N ALA A 6 31.87 -14.85 -7.20
CA ALA A 6 30.80 -15.84 -7.29
C ALA A 6 29.92 -15.87 -6.02
N ASP A 7 30.52 -15.60 -4.85
CA ASP A 7 29.83 -15.48 -3.57
C ASP A 7 28.79 -14.35 -3.54
N ILE A 8 28.99 -13.25 -4.29
CA ILE A 8 27.97 -12.19 -4.42
C ILE A 8 26.78 -12.66 -5.24
N ASP A 9 26.98 -13.46 -6.29
CA ASP A 9 25.85 -14.08 -7.00
C ASP A 9 25.11 -15.07 -6.09
N GLY A 10 25.82 -15.86 -5.29
CA GLY A 10 25.18 -16.70 -4.26
C GLY A 10 24.39 -15.91 -3.22
N LEU A 11 24.88 -14.73 -2.80
CA LEU A 11 24.12 -13.84 -1.91
C LEU A 11 22.84 -13.31 -2.58
N ARG A 12 22.91 -12.96 -3.87
CA ARG A 12 21.73 -12.58 -4.68
C ARG A 12 20.72 -13.71 -4.79
N ALA A 13 21.18 -14.96 -4.82
CA ALA A 13 20.30 -16.13 -4.79
C ALA A 13 19.53 -16.23 -3.46
N ILE A 14 20.22 -16.07 -2.33
CA ILE A 14 19.57 -16.04 -1.02
C ILE A 14 18.52 -14.92 -0.98
N ALA A 15 18.88 -13.71 -1.41
CA ALA A 15 18.00 -12.55 -1.42
C ALA A 15 16.71 -12.76 -2.24
N VAL A 16 16.81 -13.32 -3.46
CA VAL A 16 15.59 -13.57 -4.27
C VAL A 16 14.76 -14.73 -3.71
N LEU A 17 15.39 -15.76 -3.14
CA LEU A 17 14.67 -16.92 -2.58
C LEU A 17 13.87 -16.53 -1.34
N ILE A 18 14.41 -15.71 -0.44
CA ILE A 18 13.64 -15.25 0.73
C ILE A 18 12.45 -14.36 0.33
N VAL A 19 12.61 -13.50 -0.69
CA VAL A 19 11.49 -12.72 -1.26
C VAL A 19 10.44 -13.65 -1.87
N LEU A 20 10.89 -14.66 -2.62
CA LEU A 20 10.00 -15.60 -3.27
C LEU A 20 9.19 -16.42 -2.27
N PHE A 21 9.85 -16.94 -1.22
CA PHE A 21 9.17 -17.70 -0.17
C PHE A 21 8.19 -16.85 0.63
N PHE A 22 8.53 -15.58 0.88
CA PHE A 22 7.61 -14.63 1.48
C PHE A 22 6.35 -14.43 0.62
N HIS A 23 6.50 -14.19 -0.69
CA HIS A 23 5.35 -13.98 -1.58
C HIS A 23 4.52 -15.24 -1.84
N LEU A 24 5.12 -16.43 -1.69
CA LEU A 24 4.41 -17.71 -1.74
C LEU A 24 3.70 -18.07 -0.43
N ASP A 25 3.68 -17.17 0.56
CA ASP A 25 3.05 -17.35 1.87
C ASP A 25 3.62 -18.55 2.68
N PHE A 26 4.92 -18.85 2.52
CA PHE A 26 5.57 -19.82 3.40
C PHE A 26 5.66 -19.25 4.83
N SER A 27 5.03 -19.95 5.78
CA SER A 27 4.86 -19.49 7.17
C SER A 27 6.15 -19.14 7.91
N LEU A 28 7.28 -19.72 7.50
CA LEU A 28 8.60 -19.46 8.08
C LEU A 28 9.20 -18.11 7.66
N PHE A 29 8.91 -17.60 6.46
CA PHE A 29 9.60 -16.45 5.86
C PHE A 29 8.77 -15.16 5.90
N LYS A 30 8.16 -14.84 7.04
CA LYS A 30 7.30 -13.65 7.20
C LYS A 30 8.04 -12.32 6.95
N GLY A 31 9.36 -12.32 7.12
CA GLY A 31 10.23 -11.16 6.93
C GLY A 31 10.95 -11.15 5.59
N GLY A 32 10.58 -12.01 4.62
CA GLY A 32 11.37 -12.16 3.39
C GLY A 32 11.42 -10.91 2.49
N PHE A 33 10.61 -9.88 2.76
CA PHE A 33 10.76 -8.56 2.15
C PHE A 33 12.16 -7.94 2.36
N VAL A 34 12.89 -8.33 3.42
CA VAL A 34 14.28 -7.89 3.67
C VAL A 34 15.25 -8.28 2.57
N GLY A 35 14.90 -9.24 1.70
CA GLY A 35 15.73 -9.59 0.55
C GLY A 35 15.87 -8.44 -0.46
N VAL A 36 14.92 -7.50 -0.50
CA VAL A 36 15.05 -6.27 -1.31
C VAL A 36 16.16 -5.36 -0.74
N ASP A 37 16.27 -5.24 0.58
CA ASP A 37 17.33 -4.48 1.26
C ASP A 37 18.73 -5.07 0.99
N VAL A 38 18.82 -6.41 0.91
CA VAL A 38 20.03 -7.11 0.47
C VAL A 38 20.38 -6.71 -0.97
N PHE A 39 19.40 -6.68 -1.88
CA PHE A 39 19.63 -6.21 -3.26
C PHE A 39 20.09 -4.76 -3.31
N PHE A 40 19.45 -3.84 -2.58
CA PHE A 40 19.83 -2.43 -2.55
C PHE A 40 21.25 -2.23 -2.03
N THR A 41 21.64 -2.96 -0.98
CA THR A 41 23.01 -2.93 -0.46
C THR A 41 24.02 -3.46 -1.48
N ILE A 42 23.74 -4.59 -2.14
CA ILE A 42 24.60 -5.15 -3.20
C ILE A 42 24.72 -4.15 -4.35
N SER A 43 23.63 -3.51 -4.74
CA SER A 43 23.60 -2.54 -5.83
C SER A 43 24.41 -1.30 -5.51
N GLY A 44 24.31 -0.77 -4.29
CA GLY A 44 25.20 0.30 -3.79
C GLY A 44 26.68 -0.07 -3.89
N PHE A 45 27.04 -1.29 -3.47
CA PHE A 45 28.41 -1.80 -3.54
C PHE A 45 28.92 -1.92 -4.98
N LEU A 46 28.15 -2.56 -5.86
CA LEU A 46 28.56 -2.83 -7.24
C LEU A 46 28.63 -1.55 -8.08
N ILE A 47 27.61 -0.69 -8.02
CA ILE A 47 27.58 0.55 -8.82
C ILE A 47 28.69 1.50 -8.40
N THR A 48 28.84 1.74 -7.10
CA THR A 48 29.91 2.61 -6.59
C THR A 48 31.29 2.05 -6.97
N GLY A 49 31.51 0.75 -6.82
CA GLY A 49 32.76 0.09 -7.21
C GLY A 49 33.08 0.23 -8.71
N ILE A 50 32.07 0.15 -9.59
CA ILE A 50 32.23 0.37 -11.03
C ILE A 50 32.65 1.82 -11.30
N VAL A 51 31.95 2.81 -10.73
CA VAL A 51 32.22 4.23 -10.96
C VAL A 51 33.61 4.63 -10.46
N LEU A 52 34.00 4.17 -9.26
CA LEU A 52 35.35 4.42 -8.72
C LEU A 52 36.45 3.87 -9.63
N LYS A 53 36.26 2.65 -10.16
CA LYS A 53 37.23 2.00 -11.05
C LYS A 53 37.33 2.72 -12.41
N GLU A 54 36.20 3.03 -13.03
CA GLU A 54 36.19 3.71 -14.34
C GLU A 54 36.76 5.13 -14.24
N SER A 55 36.46 5.85 -13.14
CA SER A 55 36.99 7.19 -12.88
C SER A 55 38.52 7.22 -12.80
N LYS A 56 39.17 6.17 -12.27
CA LYS A 56 40.63 6.09 -12.15
C LYS A 56 41.34 5.72 -13.46
N THR A 57 40.66 5.03 -14.38
CA THR A 57 41.30 4.46 -15.58
C THR A 57 41.20 5.39 -16.79
N ASN A 58 39.98 5.69 -17.25
CA ASN A 58 39.74 6.38 -18.52
C ASN A 58 38.79 7.58 -18.39
N GLY A 59 38.47 8.00 -17.17
CA GLY A 59 37.37 8.91 -16.87
C GLY A 59 36.01 8.20 -16.94
N PHE A 60 35.07 8.63 -16.10
CA PHE A 60 33.73 8.05 -16.05
C PHE A 60 32.85 8.58 -17.18
N SER A 61 32.12 7.69 -17.87
CA SER A 61 31.16 8.04 -18.92
C SER A 61 29.76 7.58 -18.52
N PHE A 62 28.87 8.55 -18.25
CA PHE A 62 27.50 8.29 -17.87
C PHE A 62 26.74 7.48 -18.94
N LEU A 63 26.90 7.86 -20.21
CA LEU A 63 26.26 7.17 -21.34
C LEU A 63 26.72 5.70 -21.46
N ARG A 64 28.02 5.43 -21.26
CA ARG A 64 28.56 4.06 -21.30
C ARG A 64 28.06 3.23 -20.13
N PHE A 65 27.99 3.83 -18.94
CA PHE A 65 27.44 3.19 -17.76
C PHE A 65 25.97 2.80 -17.98
N TYR A 66 25.13 3.76 -18.38
CA TYR A 66 23.70 3.55 -18.53
C TYR A 66 23.35 2.62 -19.69
N SER A 67 24.04 2.73 -20.83
CA SER A 67 23.82 1.81 -21.96
C SER A 67 24.06 0.35 -21.60
N ARG A 68 25.09 0.04 -20.79
CA ARG A 68 25.34 -1.32 -20.28
C ARG A 68 24.25 -1.81 -19.34
N ARG A 69 23.68 -0.92 -18.53
CA ARG A 69 22.57 -1.23 -17.62
C ARG A 69 21.26 -1.45 -18.39
N ALA A 70 20.92 -0.54 -19.29
CA ALA A 70 19.76 -0.63 -20.18
C ALA A 70 19.78 -1.91 -21.03
N THR A 71 20.95 -2.34 -21.51
CA THR A 71 21.11 -3.60 -22.27
C THR A 71 20.88 -4.84 -21.39
N ARG A 72 21.08 -4.72 -20.08
CA ARG A 72 20.95 -5.82 -19.12
C ARG A 72 19.53 -5.94 -18.53
N LEU A 73 18.88 -4.82 -18.25
CA LEU A 73 17.67 -4.79 -17.41
C LEU A 73 16.39 -4.62 -18.25
N ILE A 74 16.32 -3.57 -19.07
CA ILE A 74 15.10 -3.15 -19.77
C ILE A 74 14.45 -4.24 -20.64
N PRO A 75 15.17 -5.07 -21.43
CA PRO A 75 14.55 -6.07 -22.29
C PRO A 75 13.65 -7.06 -21.54
N ALA A 76 14.16 -7.68 -20.48
CA ALA A 76 13.40 -8.67 -19.71
C ALA A 76 12.25 -8.00 -18.95
N TYR A 77 12.47 -6.78 -18.46
CA TYR A 77 11.44 -5.97 -17.82
C TYR A 77 10.25 -5.68 -18.74
N LEU A 78 10.50 -5.23 -19.97
CA LEU A 78 9.45 -4.94 -20.95
C LEU A 78 8.68 -6.20 -21.38
N VAL A 79 9.36 -7.34 -21.50
CA VAL A 79 8.70 -8.63 -21.79
C VAL A 79 7.73 -9.01 -20.69
N VAL A 80 8.15 -8.93 -19.42
CA VAL A 80 7.28 -9.25 -18.28
C VAL A 80 6.13 -8.26 -18.16
N LEU A 81 6.40 -6.97 -18.39
CA LEU A 81 5.38 -5.94 -18.37
C LEU A 81 4.28 -6.19 -19.41
N LEU A 82 4.67 -6.45 -20.66
CA LEU A 82 3.74 -6.81 -21.73
C LEU A 82 2.97 -8.09 -21.40
N PHE A 83 3.67 -9.15 -20.96
CA PHE A 83 3.04 -10.40 -20.58
C PHE A 83 1.97 -10.17 -19.50
N THR A 84 2.32 -9.42 -18.45
CA THR A 84 1.40 -9.12 -17.35
C THR A 84 0.17 -8.36 -17.86
N ILE A 85 0.34 -7.40 -18.76
CA ILE A 85 -0.78 -6.65 -19.35
C ILE A 85 -1.66 -7.53 -20.23
N VAL A 86 -1.08 -8.41 -21.04
CA VAL A 86 -1.82 -9.36 -21.88
C VAL A 86 -2.63 -10.33 -21.02
N VAL A 87 -2.01 -10.91 -19.98
CA VAL A 87 -2.72 -11.78 -19.02
C VAL A 87 -3.80 -10.99 -18.29
N GLY A 88 -3.51 -9.75 -17.88
CA GLY A 88 -4.48 -8.88 -17.25
C GLY A 88 -5.66 -8.54 -18.15
N PHE A 89 -5.45 -8.36 -19.45
CA PHE A 89 -6.53 -8.16 -20.42
C PHE A 89 -7.46 -9.37 -20.49
N ILE A 90 -6.97 -10.59 -20.25
CA ILE A 90 -7.78 -11.80 -20.26
C ILE A 90 -8.56 -11.96 -18.95
N PHE A 91 -7.91 -11.76 -17.80
CA PHE A 91 -8.46 -12.13 -16.49
C PHE A 91 -9.05 -10.97 -15.67
N LEU A 92 -8.65 -9.72 -15.91
CA LEU A 92 -9.07 -8.59 -15.08
C LEU A 92 -10.34 -7.92 -15.61
N THR A 93 -11.15 -7.49 -14.64
CA THR A 93 -12.30 -6.60 -14.84
C THR A 93 -11.85 -5.24 -15.39
N PRO A 94 -12.77 -4.46 -16.00
CA PRO A 94 -12.41 -3.21 -16.67
C PRO A 94 -11.66 -2.20 -15.78
N LEU A 95 -12.07 -1.96 -14.53
CA LEU A 95 -11.37 -1.00 -13.68
C LEU A 95 -10.05 -1.57 -13.16
N ALA A 96 -9.98 -2.86 -12.82
CA ALA A 96 -8.72 -3.52 -12.44
C ALA A 96 -7.70 -3.51 -13.60
N LEU A 97 -8.14 -3.71 -14.84
CA LEU A 97 -7.29 -3.59 -16.03
C LEU A 97 -6.78 -2.15 -16.21
N LYS A 98 -7.65 -1.15 -15.97
CA LYS A 98 -7.25 0.26 -16.02
C LYS A 98 -6.13 0.56 -15.01
N GLU A 99 -6.24 0.07 -13.79
CA GLU A 99 -5.19 0.21 -12.76
C GLU A 99 -3.90 -0.54 -13.13
N LEU A 100 -4.01 -1.74 -13.70
CA LEU A 100 -2.86 -2.46 -14.22
C LEU A 100 -2.12 -1.65 -15.29
N LEU A 101 -2.84 -1.06 -16.24
CA LEU A 101 -2.25 -0.24 -17.29
C LEU A 101 -1.61 1.03 -16.73
N GLN A 102 -2.30 1.73 -15.83
CA GLN A 102 -1.74 2.91 -15.14
C GLN A 102 -0.44 2.57 -14.41
N SER A 103 -0.44 1.50 -13.62
CA SER A 103 0.79 1.02 -12.97
C SER A 103 1.87 0.63 -13.99
N GLY A 104 1.50 0.00 -15.11
CA GLY A 104 2.42 -0.41 -16.16
C GLY A 104 3.12 0.74 -16.88
N ILE A 105 2.45 1.88 -17.05
CA ILE A 105 3.08 3.08 -17.61
C ILE A 105 4.05 3.68 -16.62
N SER A 106 3.63 3.84 -15.36
CA SER A 106 4.53 4.30 -14.30
C SER A 106 5.74 3.36 -14.18
N SER A 107 5.54 2.05 -14.32
CA SER A 107 6.60 1.03 -14.37
C SER A 107 7.53 1.23 -15.56
N THR A 108 7.02 1.57 -16.75
CA THR A 108 7.82 1.82 -17.96
C THR A 108 8.81 2.98 -17.77
N PHE A 109 8.41 4.00 -17.00
CA PHE A 109 9.24 5.16 -16.67
C PHE A 109 10.03 5.00 -15.36
N PHE A 110 10.05 3.82 -14.74
CA PHE A 110 10.66 3.60 -13.43
C PHE A 110 10.18 4.59 -12.34
N ALA A 111 8.87 4.86 -12.36
CA ALA A 111 8.16 5.74 -11.44
C ALA A 111 7.00 5.03 -10.72
N SER A 112 6.92 3.70 -10.79
CA SER A 112 5.80 2.93 -10.19
C SER A 112 5.77 3.02 -8.68
N ASN A 113 6.90 3.30 -8.02
CA ASN A 113 6.94 3.54 -6.59
C ASN A 113 6.08 4.75 -6.17
N PHE A 114 6.03 5.82 -6.97
CA PHE A 114 5.12 6.94 -6.73
C PHE A 114 3.66 6.57 -6.97
N TYR A 115 3.38 5.82 -8.03
CA TYR A 115 2.03 5.33 -8.30
C TYR A 115 1.49 4.50 -7.14
N PHE A 116 2.25 3.53 -6.64
CA PHE A 116 1.82 2.67 -5.54
C PHE A 116 1.73 3.41 -4.20
N LEU A 117 2.59 4.42 -3.97
CA LEU A 117 2.48 5.31 -2.81
C LEU A 117 1.09 5.96 -2.73
N PHE A 118 0.55 6.43 -3.85
CA PHE A 118 -0.74 7.13 -3.86
C PHE A 118 -1.96 6.21 -4.03
N THR A 119 -1.77 4.94 -4.45
CA THR A 119 -2.90 4.06 -4.79
C THR A 119 -3.09 2.86 -3.87
N GLN A 120 -2.08 2.35 -3.17
CA GLN A 120 -2.15 1.05 -2.48
C GLN A 120 -2.34 1.11 -0.96
N GLY A 121 -2.35 2.29 -0.35
CA GLY A 121 -2.52 2.48 1.10
C GLY A 121 -1.37 1.94 1.97
N GLY A 122 -0.39 1.26 1.38
CA GLY A 122 0.77 0.64 2.04
C GLY A 122 1.20 -0.64 1.35
N TYR A 123 2.46 -1.06 1.54
CA TYR A 123 2.98 -2.30 0.94
C TYR A 123 2.38 -3.57 1.57
N PHE A 124 2.03 -3.51 2.85
CA PHE A 124 1.50 -4.65 3.61
C PHE A 124 -0.04 -4.71 3.63
N SER A 125 -0.70 -3.99 2.72
CA SER A 125 -2.16 -4.02 2.59
C SER A 125 -2.62 -5.24 1.79
N ASN A 126 -3.84 -5.72 2.03
CA ASN A 126 -4.41 -6.82 1.23
C ASN A 126 -4.49 -6.48 -0.26
N ALA A 127 -4.84 -5.22 -0.59
CA ALA A 127 -4.89 -4.74 -1.96
C ALA A 127 -3.53 -4.79 -2.68
N ALA A 128 -2.44 -4.56 -1.94
CA ALA A 128 -1.09 -4.66 -2.48
C ALA A 128 -0.79 -6.10 -2.97
N HIS A 129 -1.22 -7.12 -2.22
CA HIS A 129 -1.00 -8.53 -2.57
C HIS A 129 -1.77 -9.01 -3.81
N GLU A 130 -2.75 -8.25 -4.29
CA GLU A 130 -3.53 -8.55 -5.49
C GLU A 130 -3.09 -7.71 -6.72
N THR A 131 -2.07 -6.84 -6.56
CA THR A 131 -1.62 -5.91 -7.62
C THR A 131 -0.49 -6.52 -8.48
N PRO A 132 -0.72 -6.87 -9.76
CA PRO A 132 0.22 -7.71 -10.52
C PRO A 132 1.60 -7.11 -10.80
N LEU A 133 1.73 -5.78 -10.78
CA LEU A 133 3.00 -5.07 -11.02
C LEU A 133 3.60 -4.44 -9.76
N LEU A 134 3.09 -4.75 -8.56
CA LEU A 134 3.52 -4.10 -7.33
C LEU A 134 5.04 -4.14 -7.16
N HIS A 135 5.65 -5.32 -7.27
CA HIS A 135 7.09 -5.54 -7.12
C HIS A 135 8.00 -4.60 -7.96
N THR A 136 7.48 -3.97 -9.02
CA THR A 136 8.24 -3.00 -9.83
C THR A 136 8.60 -1.71 -9.08
N TRP A 137 7.99 -1.45 -7.92
CA TRP A 137 8.31 -0.31 -7.07
C TRP A 137 9.80 -0.30 -6.69
N SER A 138 10.36 -1.47 -6.34
CA SER A 138 11.74 -1.58 -5.87
C SER A 138 12.73 -1.33 -7.01
N LEU A 139 12.39 -1.79 -8.21
CA LEU A 139 13.14 -1.55 -9.44
C LEU A 139 13.13 -0.06 -9.83
N SER A 140 12.00 0.62 -9.62
CA SER A 140 11.90 2.07 -9.81
C SER A 140 12.84 2.82 -8.87
N VAL A 141 12.83 2.46 -7.57
CA VAL A 141 13.77 3.03 -6.58
C VAL A 141 15.23 2.75 -6.94
N GLU A 142 15.52 1.54 -7.40
CA GLU A 142 16.87 1.13 -7.80
C GLU A 142 17.37 1.89 -9.04
N GLU A 143 16.55 2.06 -10.07
CA GLU A 143 16.92 2.86 -11.26
C GLU A 143 17.07 4.35 -10.95
N GLN A 144 16.24 4.89 -10.05
CA GLN A 144 16.42 6.27 -9.53
C GLN A 144 17.78 6.42 -8.83
N PHE A 145 18.18 5.43 -8.04
CA PHE A 145 19.53 5.39 -7.46
C PHE A 145 20.62 5.28 -8.54
N TYR A 146 20.43 4.46 -9.58
CA TYR A 146 21.39 4.33 -10.68
C TYR A 146 21.56 5.61 -11.50
N LEU A 147 20.54 6.46 -11.56
CA LEU A 147 20.61 7.78 -12.18
C LEU A 147 21.46 8.75 -11.33
N VAL A 148 21.22 8.78 -10.02
CA VAL A 148 21.82 9.78 -9.11
C VAL A 148 23.24 9.38 -8.66
N MET A 149 23.46 8.11 -8.34
CA MET A 149 24.69 7.66 -7.68
C MET A 149 25.96 7.92 -8.49
N PRO A 150 26.03 7.67 -9.80
CA PRO A 150 27.27 7.89 -10.54
C PRO A 150 27.69 9.37 -10.51
N LEU A 151 26.74 10.29 -10.61
CA LEU A 151 27.00 11.72 -10.47
C LEU A 151 27.48 12.05 -9.05
N ALA A 152 26.81 11.52 -8.03
CA ALA A 152 27.17 11.71 -6.63
C ALA A 152 28.61 11.23 -6.34
N VAL A 153 29.01 10.06 -6.82
CA VAL A 153 30.39 9.54 -6.68
C VAL A 153 31.39 10.43 -7.40
N VAL A 154 31.11 10.86 -8.64
CA VAL A 154 32.02 11.74 -9.40
C VAL A 154 32.20 13.08 -8.71
N LEU A 155 31.14 13.69 -8.17
CA LEU A 155 31.23 14.92 -7.39
C LEU A 155 31.98 14.71 -6.07
N TRP A 156 31.70 13.60 -5.38
CA TRP A 156 32.39 13.20 -4.15
C TRP A 156 33.90 12.99 -4.37
N LEU A 157 34.31 12.48 -5.55
CA LEU A 157 35.72 12.35 -5.92
C LEU A 157 36.42 13.70 -6.14
N LYS A 158 35.69 14.79 -6.40
CA LYS A 158 36.26 16.15 -6.52
C LYS A 158 36.64 16.77 -5.17
N ILE A 159 36.14 16.22 -4.05
CA ILE A 159 36.46 16.68 -2.71
C ILE A 159 37.91 16.28 -2.38
N ARG A 160 38.84 17.25 -2.42
CA ARG A 160 40.28 17.00 -2.18
C ARG A 160 40.61 16.65 -0.74
N ASN A 161 39.85 17.19 0.22
CA ASN A 161 40.06 16.91 1.64
C ASN A 161 39.43 15.56 2.02
N THR A 162 40.27 14.57 2.35
CA THR A 162 39.85 13.21 2.68
C THR A 162 38.98 13.12 3.94
N LYS A 163 39.19 14.00 4.93
CA LYS A 163 38.33 14.07 6.13
C LYS A 163 36.94 14.57 5.75
N LEU A 164 36.86 15.66 5.00
CA LEU A 164 35.59 16.21 4.50
C LEU A 164 34.85 15.17 3.63
N GLN A 165 35.59 14.49 2.76
CA GLN A 165 35.07 13.44 1.91
C GLN A 165 34.41 12.30 2.71
N ASN A 166 35.02 11.89 3.84
CA ASN A 166 34.45 10.90 4.74
C ASN A 166 33.26 11.45 5.54
N TYR A 167 33.32 12.70 6.02
CA TYR A 167 32.21 13.35 6.72
C TYR A 167 30.96 13.43 5.85
N VAL A 168 31.09 13.79 4.57
CA VAL A 168 29.95 13.84 3.64
C VAL A 168 29.25 12.47 3.56
N LEU A 169 29.99 11.37 3.43
CA LEU A 169 29.40 10.03 3.38
C LEU A 169 28.66 9.66 4.67
N VAL A 170 29.30 9.90 5.82
CA VAL A 170 28.72 9.56 7.13
C VAL A 170 27.48 10.41 7.41
N ILE A 171 27.53 11.72 7.12
CA ILE A 171 26.38 12.62 7.29
C ILE A 171 25.24 12.21 6.36
N CYS A 172 25.49 11.93 5.08
CA CYS A 172 24.45 11.45 4.16
C CYS A 172 23.81 10.14 4.65
N PHE A 173 24.61 9.21 5.16
CA PHE A 173 24.09 7.97 5.73
C PHE A 173 23.21 8.23 6.96
N ILE A 174 23.68 9.03 7.92
CA ILE A 174 22.91 9.37 9.13
C ILE A 174 21.59 10.08 8.78
N LEU A 175 21.63 11.06 7.86
CA LEU A 175 20.44 11.80 7.45
C LEU A 175 19.41 10.91 6.76
N THR A 176 19.84 9.94 5.95
CA THR A 176 18.92 9.01 5.27
C THR A 176 18.35 7.95 6.22
N VAL A 177 19.12 7.50 7.23
CA VAL A 177 18.59 6.68 8.34
C VAL A 177 17.58 7.47 9.18
N LEU A 178 17.87 8.73 9.49
CA LEU A 178 16.95 9.59 10.23
C LEU A 178 15.66 9.84 9.43
N ALA A 179 15.77 10.11 8.13
CA ALA A 179 14.63 10.24 7.24
C ALA A 179 13.80 8.94 7.21
N SER A 180 14.44 7.77 7.10
CA SER A 180 13.77 6.46 7.20
C SER A 180 12.96 6.34 8.49
N TYR A 181 13.59 6.62 9.64
CA TYR A 181 12.96 6.53 10.94
C TYR A 181 11.76 7.48 11.10
N LEU A 182 11.94 8.76 10.76
CA LEU A 182 10.89 9.77 10.89
C LEU A 182 9.72 9.49 9.93
N LEU A 183 9.98 9.18 8.66
CA LEU A 183 8.91 8.86 7.71
C LEU A 183 8.18 7.57 8.09
N THR A 184 8.87 6.57 8.64
CA THR A 184 8.21 5.32 9.07
C THR A 184 7.19 5.58 10.18
N LYS A 185 7.47 6.54 11.08
CA LYS A 185 6.55 6.97 12.13
C LYS A 185 5.40 7.85 11.62
N LEU A 186 5.68 8.75 10.69
CA LEU A 186 4.72 9.75 10.23
C LEU A 186 3.83 9.26 9.09
N HIS A 187 4.38 8.49 8.14
CA HIS A 187 3.70 8.02 6.94
C HIS A 187 4.41 6.78 6.37
N GLN A 188 4.18 5.61 6.99
CA GLN A 188 4.85 4.34 6.66
C GLN A 188 4.84 3.98 5.15
N PRO A 189 3.75 4.18 4.39
CA PRO A 189 3.76 3.92 2.95
C PRO A 189 4.79 4.76 2.19
N ALA A 190 5.00 6.02 2.60
CA ALA A 190 6.02 6.88 2.00
C ALA A 190 7.42 6.40 2.37
N ALA A 191 7.63 5.98 3.62
CA ALA A 191 8.90 5.42 4.05
C ALA A 191 9.29 4.18 3.24
N TYR A 192 8.31 3.35 2.86
CA TYR A 192 8.55 2.12 2.12
C TYR A 192 8.84 2.36 0.63
N PHE A 193 8.05 3.22 -0.04
CA PHE A 193 8.14 3.42 -1.50
C PHE A 193 9.11 4.52 -1.95
N LEU A 194 9.50 5.47 -1.09
CA LEU A 194 10.37 6.58 -1.49
C LEU A 194 11.85 6.23 -1.40
N VAL A 195 12.63 6.67 -2.39
CA VAL A 195 14.08 6.48 -2.43
C VAL A 195 14.79 7.17 -1.26
N ILE A 196 14.30 8.32 -0.78
CA ILE A 196 14.94 9.12 0.27
C ILE A 196 15.04 8.32 1.59
N SER A 197 13.97 7.62 1.97
CA SER A 197 13.93 6.78 3.17
C SER A 197 14.67 5.46 2.99
N ARG A 198 14.84 4.96 1.77
CA ARG A 198 15.56 3.71 1.46
C ARG A 198 17.04 3.92 1.08
N ALA A 199 17.47 5.17 0.89
CA ALA A 199 18.79 5.52 0.37
C ALA A 199 19.95 5.01 1.25
N HIS A 200 19.73 4.88 2.56
CA HIS A 200 20.73 4.39 3.50
C HIS A 200 21.19 2.94 3.18
N GLU A 201 20.31 2.13 2.60
CA GLU A 201 20.58 0.74 2.20
C GLU A 201 21.64 0.71 1.08
N PHE A 202 21.43 1.52 0.05
CA PHE A 202 22.40 1.70 -1.04
C PHE A 202 23.69 2.40 -0.57
N LEU A 203 23.57 3.40 0.31
CA LEU A 203 24.73 4.12 0.84
C LEU A 203 25.64 3.22 1.67
N LEU A 204 25.08 2.27 2.44
CA LEU A 204 25.87 1.30 3.19
C LEU A 204 26.75 0.45 2.25
N GLY A 205 26.16 -0.06 1.16
CA GLY A 205 26.91 -0.74 0.10
C GLY A 205 27.97 0.16 -0.55
N SER A 206 27.64 1.43 -0.79
CA SER A 206 28.54 2.41 -1.38
C SER A 206 29.74 2.74 -0.49
N ILE A 207 29.50 2.91 0.81
CA ILE A 207 30.54 3.09 1.84
C ILE A 207 31.46 1.88 1.87
N LEU A 208 30.89 0.67 1.84
CA LEU A 208 31.67 -0.56 1.78
C LEU A 208 32.57 -0.62 0.54
N ALA A 209 32.05 -0.23 -0.63
CA ALA A 209 32.85 -0.15 -1.85
C ALA A 209 34.01 0.83 -1.73
N VAL A 210 33.77 2.01 -1.12
CA VAL A 210 34.82 3.01 -0.87
C VAL A 210 35.89 2.49 0.09
N ILE A 211 35.50 1.85 1.19
CA ILE A 211 36.43 1.27 2.18
C ILE A 211 37.33 0.24 1.51
N ILE A 212 36.75 -0.70 0.77
CA ILE A 212 37.47 -1.76 0.08
C ILE A 212 38.38 -1.17 -1.01
N TYR A 213 37.90 -0.19 -1.76
CA TYR A 213 38.66 0.45 -2.83
C TYR A 213 39.88 1.23 -2.32
N LYS A 214 39.73 1.98 -1.22
CA LYS A 214 40.83 2.78 -0.63
C LYS A 214 41.86 1.92 0.11
N ASN A 215 41.44 0.82 0.72
CA ASN A 215 42.27 0.03 1.63
C ASN A 215 42.59 -1.38 1.11
N SER A 216 42.47 -1.63 -0.20
CA SER A 216 42.56 -2.99 -0.76
C SER A 216 43.88 -3.73 -0.45
N SER A 217 44.96 -3.00 -0.18
CA SER A 217 46.28 -3.57 0.17
C SER A 217 46.51 -3.74 1.68
N SER A 218 45.76 -3.04 2.53
CA SER A 218 45.95 -3.02 3.99
C SER A 218 44.93 -3.86 4.76
N LEU A 219 43.80 -4.21 4.16
CA LEU A 219 42.78 -5.08 4.76
C LEU A 219 43.26 -6.53 4.81
N LYS A 220 43.91 -6.91 5.92
CA LYS A 220 44.29 -8.31 6.21
C LYS A 220 43.42 -8.84 7.35
N PHE A 221 42.61 -9.85 7.06
CA PHE A 221 41.81 -10.55 8.06
C PHE A 221 42.29 -11.99 8.20
N SER A 222 42.30 -12.51 9.42
CA SER A 222 42.48 -13.94 9.66
C SER A 222 41.32 -14.72 9.05
N ILE A 223 41.56 -15.97 8.65
CA ILE A 223 40.49 -16.85 8.13
C ILE A 223 39.37 -17.03 9.16
N THR A 224 39.74 -17.12 10.45
CA THR A 224 38.80 -17.27 11.58
C THR A 224 37.89 -16.06 11.70
N SER A 225 38.45 -14.85 11.67
CA SER A 225 37.68 -13.60 11.74
C SER A 225 36.74 -13.45 10.54
N SER A 226 37.21 -13.79 9.32
CA SER A 226 36.37 -13.76 8.12
C SER A 226 35.22 -14.78 8.20
N ASN A 227 35.49 -16.01 8.65
CA ASN A 227 34.48 -17.05 8.80
C ASN A 227 33.46 -16.72 9.89
N PHE A 228 33.92 -16.16 11.02
CA PHE A 228 33.04 -15.69 12.09
C PHE A 228 32.12 -14.58 11.61
N LEU A 229 32.67 -13.55 10.94
CA LEU A 229 31.90 -12.45 10.38
C LEU A 229 30.88 -12.95 9.35
N PHE A 230 31.28 -13.87 8.47
CA PHE A 230 30.38 -14.49 7.51
C PHE A 230 29.22 -15.21 8.20
N ALA A 231 29.54 -16.07 9.19
CA ALA A 231 28.55 -16.87 9.90
C ALA A 231 27.54 -15.99 10.65
N ILE A 232 28.01 -15.02 11.46
CA ILE A 232 27.11 -14.13 12.19
C ILE A 232 26.26 -13.30 11.23
N SER A 233 26.84 -12.80 10.14
CA SER A 233 26.12 -11.99 9.15
C SER A 233 25.04 -12.80 8.43
N LEU A 234 25.35 -14.04 8.03
CA LEU A 234 24.38 -14.93 7.39
C LEU A 234 23.26 -15.32 8.36
N LEU A 235 23.59 -15.61 9.63
CA LEU A 235 22.61 -15.89 10.68
C LEU A 235 21.72 -14.68 10.96
N THR A 236 22.27 -13.47 10.99
CA THR A 236 21.46 -12.25 11.14
C THR A 236 20.51 -12.05 9.96
N LEU A 237 20.95 -12.28 8.71
CA LEU A 237 20.06 -12.22 7.55
C LEU A 237 18.90 -13.21 7.67
N LEU A 238 19.20 -14.48 8.01
CA LEU A 238 18.18 -15.50 8.21
C LEU A 238 17.25 -15.14 9.37
N TYR A 239 17.79 -14.66 10.49
CA TYR A 239 17.00 -14.19 11.63
C TYR A 239 16.01 -13.11 11.21
N THR A 240 16.45 -12.06 10.50
CA THR A 240 15.55 -10.99 10.02
C THR A 240 14.47 -11.54 9.08
N ALA A 241 14.81 -12.45 8.16
CA ALA A 241 13.85 -13.04 7.22
C ALA A 241 12.80 -13.94 7.91
N LEU A 242 13.15 -14.55 9.05
CA LEU A 242 12.28 -15.47 9.79
C LEU A 242 11.43 -14.77 10.87
N THR A 243 11.91 -13.64 11.42
CA THR A 243 11.31 -13.01 12.60
C THR A 243 10.60 -11.68 12.32
N PHE A 244 11.04 -10.92 11.33
CA PHE A 244 10.34 -9.69 10.97
C PHE A 244 9.02 -10.02 10.27
N ASP A 245 8.07 -9.08 10.30
CA ASP A 245 6.74 -9.26 9.72
C ASP A 245 6.09 -7.91 9.38
N ALA A 246 4.84 -7.96 8.92
CA ALA A 246 4.05 -6.77 8.55
C ALA A 246 3.74 -5.82 9.74
N LYS A 247 3.89 -6.28 10.99
CA LYS A 247 3.69 -5.45 12.20
C LYS A 247 4.96 -4.71 12.61
N SER A 248 6.09 -5.13 12.08
CA SER A 248 7.38 -4.48 12.33
C SER A 248 7.35 -3.05 11.77
N HIS A 249 7.86 -2.07 12.54
CA HIS A 249 8.01 -0.68 12.08
C HIS A 249 9.12 -0.58 11.01
N PHE A 250 8.80 -1.03 9.81
CA PHE A 250 9.72 -1.21 8.70
C PHE A 250 9.41 -0.20 7.57
N PRO A 251 10.42 0.41 6.92
CA PRO A 251 11.85 0.15 7.06
C PRO A 251 12.49 0.68 8.35
N GLY A 252 12.33 1.97 8.64
CA GLY A 252 12.86 2.61 9.84
C GLY A 252 14.32 2.29 10.14
N LEU A 253 14.62 2.07 11.42
CA LEU A 253 15.94 1.60 11.87
C LEU A 253 16.15 0.10 11.60
N LEU A 254 15.06 -0.68 11.48
CA LEU A 254 15.13 -2.12 11.30
C LEU A 254 15.77 -2.51 9.95
N ALA A 255 15.59 -1.70 8.91
CA ALA A 255 16.23 -1.91 7.60
C ALA A 255 17.77 -1.83 7.64
N VAL A 256 18.36 -1.16 8.65
CA VAL A 256 19.82 -1.09 8.81
C VAL A 256 20.42 -2.46 9.13
N ILE A 257 19.68 -3.31 9.86
CA ILE A 257 20.15 -4.63 10.33
C ILE A 257 20.48 -5.57 9.14
N PRO A 258 19.54 -5.87 8.20
CA PRO A 258 19.86 -6.70 7.05
C PRO A 258 20.90 -6.06 6.12
N CYS A 259 20.98 -4.73 6.06
CA CYS A 259 22.01 -4.04 5.27
C CYS A 259 23.42 -4.22 5.85
N LEU A 260 23.59 -4.06 7.17
CA LEU A 260 24.86 -4.33 7.85
C LEU A 260 25.28 -5.79 7.71
N ALA A 261 24.34 -6.72 7.87
CA ALA A 261 24.59 -8.14 7.68
C ALA A 261 25.00 -8.45 6.23
N THR A 262 24.33 -7.86 5.23
CA THR A 262 24.73 -7.94 3.82
C THR A 262 26.15 -7.41 3.61
N GLY A 263 26.47 -6.27 4.21
CA GLY A 263 27.81 -5.69 4.19
C GLY A 263 28.86 -6.62 4.81
N GLY A 264 28.55 -7.27 5.93
CA GLY A 264 29.42 -8.26 6.58
C GLY A 264 29.67 -9.49 5.72
N VAL A 265 28.66 -10.01 5.02
CA VAL A 265 28.85 -11.10 4.04
C VAL A 265 29.79 -10.65 2.91
N ILE A 266 29.56 -9.48 2.30
CA ILE A 266 30.42 -8.97 1.22
C ILE A 266 31.85 -8.75 1.71
N PHE A 267 32.03 -8.18 2.90
CA PHE A 267 33.32 -7.83 3.50
C PHE A 267 34.12 -9.07 3.91
N SER A 268 33.48 -10.09 4.51
CA SER A 268 34.14 -11.36 4.85
C SER A 268 34.75 -12.05 3.62
N GLY A 269 34.09 -11.98 2.46
CA GLY A 269 34.58 -12.55 1.20
C GLY A 269 35.76 -11.81 0.56
N ILE A 270 36.27 -10.71 1.16
CA ILE A 270 37.58 -10.13 0.77
C ILE A 270 38.71 -11.14 0.97
N ASN A 271 38.61 -11.96 2.03
CA ASN A 271 39.53 -13.06 2.23
C ASN A 271 39.13 -14.23 1.31
N GLU A 272 39.94 -14.51 0.29
CA GLU A 272 39.66 -15.58 -0.69
C GLU A 272 39.59 -16.99 -0.07
N LYS A 273 40.11 -17.18 1.15
CA LYS A 273 40.02 -18.44 1.90
C LYS A 273 38.79 -18.54 2.79
N CYS A 274 37.95 -17.51 2.87
CA CYS A 274 36.72 -17.53 3.66
C CYS A 274 35.76 -18.62 3.15
N ILE A 275 35.04 -19.26 4.06
CA ILE A 275 34.05 -20.30 3.75
C ILE A 275 32.90 -19.79 2.88
N SER A 276 32.66 -18.47 2.83
CA SER A 276 31.68 -17.84 1.96
C SER A 276 31.87 -18.21 0.49
N HIS A 277 33.12 -18.31 0.01
CA HIS A 277 33.44 -18.73 -1.36
C HIS A 277 33.03 -20.18 -1.66
N ARG A 278 33.02 -21.06 -0.65
CA ARG A 278 32.59 -22.45 -0.80
C ARG A 278 31.07 -22.58 -0.73
N ILE A 279 30.44 -21.91 0.23
CA ILE A 279 28.99 -22.00 0.46
C ILE A 279 28.24 -21.21 -0.61
N LEU A 280 28.47 -19.90 -0.70
CA LEU A 280 27.77 -19.02 -1.64
C LEU A 280 28.30 -19.15 -3.08
N GLY A 281 29.57 -19.51 -3.24
CA GLY A 281 30.16 -19.75 -4.56
C GLY A 281 29.82 -21.11 -5.17
N ASN A 282 28.97 -21.92 -4.52
CA ASN A 282 28.49 -23.17 -5.10
C ASN A 282 27.71 -22.92 -6.40
N ARG A 283 27.89 -23.80 -7.39
CA ARG A 283 27.28 -23.70 -8.73
C ARG A 283 25.77 -23.49 -8.72
N LEU A 284 25.04 -24.12 -7.80
CA LEU A 284 23.58 -23.99 -7.73
C LEU A 284 23.17 -22.57 -7.29
N LEU A 285 23.75 -22.07 -6.19
CA LEU A 285 23.45 -20.73 -5.71
C LEU A 285 23.92 -19.67 -6.71
N VAL A 286 25.09 -19.83 -7.30
CA VAL A 286 25.56 -18.92 -8.37
C VAL A 286 24.58 -18.93 -9.53
N PHE A 287 24.09 -20.09 -9.97
CA PHE A 287 23.13 -20.18 -11.06
C PHE A 287 21.82 -19.45 -10.74
N ILE A 288 21.23 -19.67 -9.56
CA ILE A 288 20.04 -18.94 -9.11
C ILE A 288 20.34 -17.43 -9.02
N GLY A 289 21.53 -17.05 -8.55
CA GLY A 289 22.00 -15.67 -8.48
C GLY A 289 22.11 -14.98 -9.83
N LEU A 290 22.49 -15.72 -10.87
CA LEU A 290 22.49 -15.25 -12.25
C LEU A 290 21.06 -15.06 -12.79
N LEU A 291 20.12 -15.92 -12.38
CA LEU A 291 18.69 -15.81 -12.70
C LEU A 291 17.95 -14.74 -11.87
N SER A 292 18.56 -14.24 -10.79
CA SER A 292 17.83 -13.50 -9.73
C SER A 292 17.01 -12.33 -10.25
N TYR A 293 17.46 -11.65 -11.30
CA TYR A 293 16.74 -10.53 -11.90
C TYR A 293 15.46 -11.01 -12.60
N SER A 294 15.58 -11.89 -13.60
CA SER A 294 14.42 -12.51 -14.24
C SER A 294 13.49 -13.20 -13.23
N LEU A 295 14.03 -13.87 -12.22
CA LEU A 295 13.21 -14.51 -11.18
C LEU A 295 12.41 -13.48 -10.38
N TYR A 296 13.02 -12.36 -10.01
CA TYR A 296 12.33 -11.26 -9.37
C TYR A 296 11.24 -10.65 -10.26
N LEU A 297 11.41 -10.62 -11.58
CA LEU A 297 10.37 -10.13 -12.49
C LEU A 297 9.19 -11.09 -12.63
N TRP A 298 9.46 -12.37 -12.86
CA TRP A 298 8.42 -13.34 -13.22
C TRP A 298 7.60 -13.81 -12.01
N HIS A 299 8.19 -13.90 -10.81
CA HIS A 299 7.50 -14.53 -9.69
C HIS A 299 6.22 -13.81 -9.29
N TRP A 300 6.24 -12.48 -9.22
CA TRP A 300 5.14 -11.72 -8.63
C TRP A 300 3.88 -11.69 -9.51
N PRO A 301 3.95 -11.40 -10.83
CA PRO A 301 2.79 -11.54 -11.72
C PRO A 301 2.18 -12.95 -11.67
N LEU A 302 3.00 -14.00 -11.66
CA LEU A 302 2.51 -15.38 -11.60
C LEU A 302 1.75 -15.64 -10.30
N ILE A 303 2.32 -15.24 -9.15
CA ILE A 303 1.70 -15.40 -7.83
C ILE A 303 0.38 -14.60 -7.75
N THR A 304 0.40 -13.34 -8.15
CA THR A 304 -0.77 -12.45 -8.05
C THR A 304 -1.94 -12.90 -8.91
N PHE A 305 -1.72 -13.33 -10.16
CA PHE A 305 -2.80 -13.87 -10.98
C PHE A 305 -3.40 -15.17 -10.41
N PHE A 306 -2.58 -16.01 -9.77
CA PHE A 306 -3.10 -17.17 -9.03
C PHE A 306 -3.91 -16.77 -7.79
N LYS A 307 -3.44 -15.79 -7.00
CA LYS A 307 -4.19 -15.26 -5.85
C LYS A 307 -5.52 -14.64 -6.27
N LEU A 308 -5.55 -13.88 -7.37
CA LEU A 308 -6.76 -13.30 -7.96
C LEU A 308 -7.79 -14.37 -8.38
N SER A 309 -7.34 -15.58 -8.70
CA SER A 309 -8.22 -16.71 -9.07
C SER A 309 -8.89 -17.38 -7.85
N GLY A 310 -8.54 -16.97 -6.63
CA GLY A 310 -9.07 -17.51 -5.37
C GLY A 310 -8.48 -18.86 -4.97
N ILE A 311 -7.40 -19.28 -5.63
CA ILE A 311 -6.72 -20.53 -5.30
C ILE A 311 -5.85 -20.30 -4.08
N GLU A 312 -6.14 -21.01 -2.99
CA GLU A 312 -5.29 -20.98 -1.80
C GLU A 312 -3.89 -21.54 -2.12
N LEU A 313 -2.87 -20.89 -1.56
CA LEU A 313 -1.48 -21.30 -1.72
C LEU A 313 -1.15 -22.47 -0.80
N ASP A 314 -1.74 -23.63 -1.06
CA ASP A 314 -1.30 -24.87 -0.43
C ASP A 314 0.12 -25.26 -0.91
N LEU A 315 0.72 -26.28 -0.27
CA LEU A 315 2.08 -26.69 -0.62
C LEU A 315 2.23 -27.09 -2.10
N LYS A 316 1.20 -27.68 -2.72
CA LYS A 316 1.25 -28.09 -4.14
C LYS A 316 1.27 -26.87 -5.05
N VAL A 317 0.41 -25.89 -4.78
CA VAL A 317 0.35 -24.63 -5.53
C VAL A 317 1.63 -23.82 -5.33
N GLN A 318 2.13 -23.74 -4.09
CA GLN A 318 3.40 -23.09 -3.76
C GLN A 318 4.58 -23.67 -4.55
N LEU A 319 4.73 -24.99 -4.56
CA LEU A 319 5.79 -25.68 -5.31
C LEU A 319 5.62 -25.52 -6.83
N SER A 320 4.37 -25.52 -7.31
CA SER A 320 4.08 -25.29 -8.73
C SER A 320 4.45 -23.87 -9.17
N LEU A 321 4.10 -22.85 -8.38
CA LEU A 321 4.45 -21.46 -8.64
C LEU A 321 5.95 -21.21 -8.53
N LEU A 322 6.62 -21.85 -7.57
CA LEU A 322 8.10 -21.83 -7.46
C LEU A 322 8.74 -22.39 -8.74
N PHE A 323 8.28 -23.55 -9.21
CA PHE A 323 8.76 -24.15 -10.45
C PHE A 323 8.49 -23.25 -11.67
N LEU A 324 7.26 -22.76 -11.83
CA LEU A 324 6.90 -21.87 -12.94
C LEU A 324 7.73 -20.58 -12.93
N SER A 325 7.93 -19.98 -11.76
CA SER A 325 8.77 -18.79 -11.61
C SER A 325 10.21 -19.05 -12.04
N LEU A 326 10.80 -20.17 -11.63
CA LEU A 326 12.15 -20.57 -12.04
C LEU A 326 12.22 -20.89 -13.54
N PHE A 327 11.20 -21.55 -14.08
CA PHE A 327 11.11 -21.91 -15.49
C PHE A 327 11.05 -20.67 -16.38
N PHE A 328 10.12 -19.75 -16.14
CA PHE A 328 10.03 -18.49 -16.90
C PHE A 328 11.25 -17.60 -16.68
N ALA A 329 11.81 -17.58 -15.46
CA ALA A 329 13.05 -16.85 -15.20
C ALA A 329 14.22 -17.38 -16.04
N TYR A 330 14.35 -18.71 -16.15
CA TYR A 330 15.36 -19.34 -16.99
C TYR A 330 15.18 -18.99 -18.47
N LEU A 331 13.94 -19.08 -18.99
CA LEU A 331 13.65 -18.72 -20.39
C LEU A 331 13.99 -17.26 -20.68
N SER A 332 13.56 -16.35 -19.81
CA SER A 332 13.85 -14.91 -19.91
C SER A 332 15.34 -14.62 -19.87
N TRP A 333 16.06 -15.22 -18.92
CA TRP A 333 17.51 -15.07 -18.84
C TRP A 333 18.24 -15.62 -20.09
N ARG A 334 17.82 -16.79 -20.57
CA ARG A 334 18.49 -17.52 -21.66
C ARG A 334 18.24 -16.88 -23.02
N TYR A 335 17.01 -16.43 -23.28
CA TYR A 335 16.54 -15.98 -24.59
C TYR A 335 16.35 -14.47 -24.70
N VAL A 336 16.25 -13.75 -23.58
CA VAL A 336 16.14 -12.28 -23.59
C VAL A 336 17.45 -11.68 -23.09
N GLU A 337 17.78 -11.86 -21.80
CA GLU A 337 18.93 -11.17 -21.20
C GLU A 337 20.25 -11.51 -21.88
N LYS A 338 20.57 -12.80 -22.04
CA LYS A 338 21.84 -13.23 -22.67
C LYS A 338 21.97 -12.77 -24.12
N ILE A 339 20.88 -12.85 -24.90
CA ILE A 339 20.92 -12.48 -26.32
C ILE A 339 21.18 -10.99 -26.47
N VAL A 340 20.47 -10.15 -25.71
CA VAL A 340 20.62 -8.69 -25.81
C VAL A 340 21.97 -8.23 -25.24
N ARG A 341 22.41 -8.80 -24.11
CA ARG A 341 23.68 -8.45 -23.45
C ARG A 341 24.92 -8.72 -24.29
N TYR A 342 24.92 -9.80 -25.08
CA TYR A 342 26.08 -10.23 -25.87
C TYR A 342 25.89 -10.04 -27.37
N ALA A 343 24.91 -9.21 -27.76
CA ALA A 343 24.60 -8.91 -29.14
C ALA A 343 25.78 -8.27 -29.90
N LYS A 344 26.05 -8.78 -31.11
CA LYS A 344 27.00 -8.15 -32.05
C LYS A 344 26.43 -6.84 -32.62
N TRP A 345 27.31 -5.93 -33.01
CA TRP A 345 26.95 -4.59 -33.53
C TRP A 345 25.99 -4.64 -34.73
N SER A 346 26.17 -5.60 -35.64
CA SER A 346 25.32 -5.79 -36.83
C SER A 346 23.86 -6.15 -36.52
N SER A 347 23.58 -6.69 -35.32
CA SER A 347 22.23 -7.07 -34.89
C SER A 347 21.52 -5.99 -34.08
N LYS A 348 22.18 -4.85 -33.80
CA LYS A 348 21.67 -3.80 -32.89
C LYS A 348 20.33 -3.22 -33.33
N LYS A 349 20.10 -3.01 -34.63
CA LYS A 349 18.82 -2.47 -35.13
C LYS A 349 17.66 -3.44 -34.91
N ARG A 350 17.84 -4.73 -35.22
CA ARG A 350 16.82 -5.77 -35.02
C ARG A 350 16.51 -5.99 -33.53
N ILE A 351 17.55 -5.97 -32.69
CA ILE A 351 17.41 -6.11 -31.24
C ILE A 351 16.75 -4.89 -30.62
N ALA A 352 17.13 -3.68 -31.04
CA ALA A 352 16.47 -2.45 -30.64
C ALA A 352 14.97 -2.47 -31.02
N ALA A 353 14.65 -2.89 -32.25
CA ALA A 353 13.27 -3.02 -32.69
C ALA A 353 12.49 -4.04 -31.84
N ALA A 354 13.00 -5.26 -31.68
CA ALA A 354 12.31 -6.36 -31.02
C ALA A 354 12.14 -6.18 -29.50
N PHE A 355 13.16 -5.67 -28.82
CA PHE A 355 13.20 -5.65 -27.34
C PHE A 355 12.98 -4.28 -26.71
N TYR A 356 12.91 -3.21 -27.51
CA TYR A 356 12.69 -1.85 -27.01
C TYR A 356 11.57 -1.15 -27.76
N ILE A 357 11.69 -0.97 -29.07
CA ILE A 357 10.73 -0.15 -29.84
C ILE A 357 9.35 -0.80 -29.88
N LEU A 358 9.25 -2.06 -30.34
CA LEU A 358 7.97 -2.75 -30.45
C LEU A 358 7.25 -2.87 -29.09
N PRO A 359 7.93 -3.26 -28.00
CA PRO A 359 7.30 -3.25 -26.69
C PRO A 359 6.82 -1.87 -26.23
N CYS A 360 7.63 -0.82 -26.40
CA CYS A 360 7.22 0.53 -26.03
C CYS A 360 6.04 1.03 -26.87
N VAL A 361 6.01 0.73 -28.17
CA VAL A 361 4.89 1.06 -29.06
C VAL A 361 3.64 0.30 -28.62
N ALA A 362 3.74 -1.00 -28.35
CA ALA A 362 2.61 -1.80 -27.87
C ALA A 362 2.05 -1.27 -26.54
N LEU A 363 2.92 -0.95 -25.57
CA LEU A 363 2.52 -0.36 -24.29
C LEU A 363 1.88 1.02 -24.48
N GLY A 364 2.46 1.86 -25.33
CA GLY A 364 1.93 3.18 -25.65
C GLY A 364 0.56 3.09 -26.30
N SER A 365 0.39 2.21 -27.30
CA SER A 365 -0.91 1.96 -27.96
C SER A 365 -1.95 1.44 -26.99
N LEU A 366 -1.60 0.46 -26.13
CA LEU A 366 -2.50 -0.06 -25.10
C LEU A 366 -2.91 1.02 -24.11
N PHE A 367 -2.01 1.93 -23.73
CA PHE A 367 -2.32 3.08 -22.89
C PHE A 367 -3.24 4.10 -23.57
N PHE A 368 -2.94 4.53 -24.79
CA PHE A 368 -3.79 5.48 -25.50
C PHE A 368 -5.18 4.92 -25.72
N TYR A 369 -5.27 3.63 -26.05
CA TYR A 369 -6.53 2.91 -26.12
C TYR A 369 -7.25 2.93 -24.77
N SER A 370 -6.51 2.69 -23.69
CA SER A 370 -6.97 2.76 -22.30
C SER A 370 -7.63 4.08 -21.90
N GLN A 371 -7.17 5.20 -22.44
CA GLN A 371 -7.71 6.52 -22.09
C GLN A 371 -9.09 6.78 -22.67
N LYS A 372 -9.50 6.04 -23.71
CA LYS A 372 -10.83 6.16 -24.31
C LYS A 372 -11.95 5.61 -23.43
N GLY A 373 -11.63 4.91 -22.34
CA GLY A 373 -12.61 4.35 -21.41
C GLY A 373 -13.35 3.12 -21.92
N GLU A 374 -13.09 2.70 -23.15
CA GLU A 374 -13.70 1.55 -23.83
C GLU A 374 -12.92 0.26 -23.53
N PHE A 375 -12.78 -0.12 -22.26
CA PHE A 375 -12.13 -1.38 -21.87
C PHE A 375 -13.01 -2.62 -22.09
N TYR A 376 -13.79 -2.61 -23.17
CA TYR A 376 -14.81 -3.59 -23.51
C TYR A 376 -15.61 -4.01 -22.26
N PRO A 377 -16.42 -3.11 -21.66
CA PRO A 377 -17.34 -3.53 -20.60
C PRO A 377 -18.21 -4.70 -21.05
N GLU A 378 -18.42 -4.86 -22.36
CA GLU A 378 -19.07 -6.00 -23.01
C GLU A 378 -18.41 -7.37 -22.76
N ARG A 379 -17.14 -7.42 -22.33
CA ARG A 379 -16.50 -8.69 -21.88
C ARG A 379 -17.15 -9.27 -20.63
N PHE A 380 -17.86 -8.44 -19.88
CA PHE A 380 -18.50 -8.81 -18.64
C PHE A 380 -19.97 -8.43 -18.63
N ASP A 381 -20.76 -9.13 -17.82
CA ASP A 381 -22.14 -8.72 -17.55
C ASP A 381 -22.15 -7.30 -16.94
N LYS A 382 -23.13 -6.48 -17.34
CA LYS A 382 -23.32 -5.11 -16.81
C LYS A 382 -23.38 -5.09 -15.28
N LYS A 383 -23.89 -6.15 -14.64
CA LYS A 383 -23.91 -6.31 -13.18
C LYS A 383 -22.52 -6.42 -12.57
N ILE A 384 -21.58 -7.11 -13.22
CA ILE A 384 -20.18 -7.22 -12.77
C ILE A 384 -19.53 -5.84 -12.83
N VAL A 385 -19.72 -5.13 -13.94
CA VAL A 385 -19.17 -3.77 -14.11
C VAL A 385 -19.77 -2.82 -13.07
N ALA A 386 -21.09 -2.88 -12.83
CA ALA A 386 -21.75 -2.07 -11.81
C ALA A 386 -21.26 -2.40 -10.39
N ALA A 387 -21.06 -3.67 -10.07
CA ALA A 387 -20.52 -4.10 -8.79
C ALA A 387 -19.07 -3.63 -8.58
N GLU A 388 -18.23 -3.68 -9.62
CA GLU A 388 -16.86 -3.15 -9.57
C GLU A 388 -16.86 -1.62 -9.37
N VAL A 389 -17.72 -0.89 -10.09
CA VAL A 389 -17.88 0.55 -9.93
C VAL A 389 -18.35 0.90 -8.53
N ALA A 390 -19.30 0.13 -7.97
CA ALA A 390 -19.75 0.30 -6.60
C ALA A 390 -18.60 0.09 -5.62
N LEU A 391 -17.90 -1.05 -5.68
CA LEU A 391 -16.77 -1.39 -4.82
C LEU A 391 -15.70 -0.28 -4.79
N LYS A 392 -15.36 0.28 -5.95
CA LYS A 392 -14.33 1.34 -6.07
C LYS A 392 -14.85 2.75 -5.83
N SER A 393 -16.15 2.94 -5.60
CA SER A 393 -16.72 4.27 -5.37
C SER A 393 -16.39 4.79 -3.97
N LYS A 394 -15.68 5.91 -3.91
CA LYS A 394 -15.41 6.63 -2.66
C LYS A 394 -16.69 7.34 -2.19
N PRO A 395 -17.04 7.32 -0.89
CA PRO A 395 -18.19 8.06 -0.39
C PRO A 395 -18.17 9.54 -0.75
N GLU A 396 -17.02 10.18 -0.61
CA GLU A 396 -16.78 11.61 -0.83
C GLU A 396 -16.69 12.00 -2.31
N LEU A 397 -16.96 11.08 -3.25
CA LEU A 397 -16.85 11.35 -4.69
C LEU A 397 -17.74 12.55 -5.08
N GLY A 398 -17.10 13.59 -5.64
CA GLY A 398 -17.74 14.85 -6.02
C GLY A 398 -17.99 15.84 -4.86
N ARG A 399 -17.55 15.49 -3.64
CA ARG A 399 -17.69 16.25 -2.39
C ARG A 399 -16.41 16.22 -1.56
N GLU A 400 -15.26 16.14 -2.24
CA GLU A 400 -13.96 15.95 -1.60
C GLU A 400 -13.61 17.11 -0.66
N THR A 401 -14.12 18.33 -0.91
CA THR A 401 -13.91 19.51 -0.04
C THR A 401 -14.75 19.48 1.24
N CYS A 402 -15.79 18.64 1.30
CA CYS A 402 -16.70 18.52 2.44
C CYS A 402 -16.15 17.59 3.54
N HIS A 403 -15.30 16.64 3.13
CA HIS A 403 -14.53 15.76 4.00
C HIS A 403 -13.07 16.23 4.06
N THR A 404 -12.78 17.20 4.93
CA THR A 404 -11.48 17.89 4.95
C THR A 404 -10.81 17.86 6.33
N ASN A 405 -9.48 17.97 6.32
CA ASN A 405 -8.69 18.22 7.51
C ASN A 405 -8.67 19.69 7.92
N ASP A 406 -9.17 20.59 7.08
CA ASP A 406 -9.18 22.03 7.34
C ASP A 406 -10.14 22.39 8.49
N LEU A 407 -9.76 23.43 9.24
CA LEU A 407 -10.66 24.03 10.23
C LEU A 407 -11.82 24.78 9.58
N ALA A 408 -11.63 25.28 8.35
CA ALA A 408 -12.68 25.96 7.59
C ALA A 408 -13.82 25.00 7.22
N ILE A 409 -15.04 25.51 7.19
CA ILE A 409 -16.23 24.74 6.77
C ILE A 409 -16.61 25.21 5.37
N ASP A 410 -16.63 24.28 4.42
CA ASP A 410 -17.16 24.53 3.08
C ASP A 410 -18.69 24.48 3.12
N GLY A 411 -19.32 25.66 3.19
CA GLY A 411 -20.77 25.80 3.12
C GLY A 411 -21.33 25.88 1.70
N SER A 412 -20.54 25.55 0.68
CA SER A 412 -20.97 25.64 -0.72
C SER A 412 -22.04 24.61 -1.07
N HIS A 413 -22.72 24.84 -2.19
CA HIS A 413 -23.71 23.92 -2.74
C HIS A 413 -23.16 22.51 -3.01
N LYS A 414 -21.84 22.35 -3.16
CA LYS A 414 -21.21 21.02 -3.34
C LYS A 414 -21.33 20.14 -2.12
N CYS A 415 -21.39 20.73 -0.92
CA CYS A 415 -21.56 20.01 0.33
C CYS A 415 -23.01 19.84 0.75
N GLN A 416 -23.97 20.22 -0.11
CA GLN A 416 -25.39 20.03 0.15
C GLN A 416 -25.85 18.65 -0.34
N LEU A 417 -26.52 17.93 0.55
CA LEU A 417 -27.19 16.66 0.34
C LEU A 417 -28.70 16.87 0.55
N GLY A 418 -29.51 15.95 0.06
CA GLY A 418 -30.94 15.94 0.30
C GLY A 418 -31.73 16.85 -0.65
N SER A 419 -32.74 17.54 -0.12
CA SER A 419 -33.62 18.40 -0.90
C SER A 419 -32.92 19.65 -1.41
N SER A 420 -33.22 20.04 -2.64
CA SER A 420 -32.82 21.31 -3.24
C SER A 420 -33.86 22.43 -3.05
N SER A 421 -34.98 22.14 -2.36
CA SER A 421 -36.04 23.12 -2.11
C SER A 421 -35.55 24.25 -1.19
N VAL A 422 -35.87 25.49 -1.53
CA VAL A 422 -35.52 26.67 -0.71
C VAL A 422 -36.17 26.57 0.67
N ASN A 423 -37.39 26.04 0.74
CA ASN A 423 -38.21 25.93 1.95
C ASN A 423 -37.95 24.65 2.76
N SER A 424 -37.03 23.78 2.30
CA SER A 424 -36.67 22.55 2.99
C SER A 424 -36.20 22.84 4.42
N LYS A 425 -36.49 21.92 5.35
CA LYS A 425 -35.86 21.96 6.68
C LYS A 425 -34.34 21.88 6.53
N LYS A 426 -33.58 22.62 7.34
CA LYS A 426 -32.11 22.60 7.28
C LYS A 426 -31.55 21.61 8.28
N ALA A 427 -30.50 20.90 7.87
CA ALA A 427 -29.76 19.97 8.72
C ALA A 427 -28.26 20.02 8.44
N ILE A 428 -27.47 19.45 9.36
CA ILE A 428 -26.02 19.28 9.20
C ILE A 428 -25.66 17.82 9.44
N LEU A 429 -24.80 17.25 8.60
CA LEU A 429 -24.18 15.95 8.81
C LEU A 429 -22.77 16.17 9.38
N TRP A 430 -22.58 15.83 10.65
CA TRP A 430 -21.35 16.07 11.40
C TRP A 430 -20.72 14.76 11.86
N GLY A 431 -19.43 14.61 11.57
CA GLY A 431 -18.59 13.59 12.21
C GLY A 431 -17.37 13.19 11.39
N ASP A 432 -17.00 11.91 11.48
CA ASP A 432 -15.79 11.39 10.86
C ASP A 432 -15.98 10.81 9.45
N SER A 433 -15.06 9.95 8.99
CA SER A 433 -15.20 9.24 7.72
C SER A 433 -16.44 8.35 7.66
N HIS A 434 -16.99 7.91 8.78
CA HIS A 434 -18.26 7.20 8.84
C HIS A 434 -19.46 8.16 8.70
N ALA A 435 -19.37 9.41 9.16
CA ALA A 435 -20.38 10.39 8.77
C ALA A 435 -20.39 10.57 7.25
N SER A 436 -19.22 10.76 6.63
CA SER A 436 -19.09 10.89 5.17
C SER A 436 -19.54 9.64 4.41
N HIS A 437 -19.27 8.43 4.93
CA HIS A 437 -19.70 7.20 4.28
C HIS A 437 -21.23 7.02 4.22
N PHE A 438 -21.96 7.71 5.08
CA PHE A 438 -23.43 7.72 5.10
C PHE A 438 -24.02 8.83 4.23
N ALA A 439 -23.21 9.66 3.57
CA ALA A 439 -23.70 10.77 2.76
C ALA A 439 -24.72 10.34 1.69
N GLY A 440 -24.53 9.19 1.05
CA GLY A 440 -25.51 8.63 0.10
C GLY A 440 -26.84 8.26 0.74
N LEU A 441 -26.80 7.62 1.91
CA LEU A 441 -27.99 7.31 2.71
C LEU A 441 -28.71 8.60 3.13
N VAL A 442 -27.96 9.56 3.68
CA VAL A 442 -28.44 10.84 4.20
C VAL A 442 -29.02 11.70 3.06
N ASP A 443 -28.45 11.66 1.87
CA ASP A 443 -28.99 12.33 0.67
C ASP A 443 -30.36 11.77 0.28
N VAL A 444 -30.50 10.44 0.20
CA VAL A 444 -31.78 9.80 -0.14
C VAL A 444 -32.85 10.10 0.92
N VAL A 445 -32.47 10.01 2.21
CA VAL A 445 -33.36 10.35 3.32
C VAL A 445 -33.76 11.83 3.27
N GLY A 446 -32.80 12.74 3.05
CA GLY A 446 -33.06 14.17 2.95
C GLY A 446 -34.02 14.53 1.82
N LYS A 447 -33.87 13.91 0.65
CA LYS A 447 -34.82 14.05 -0.47
C LYS A 447 -36.20 13.56 -0.10
N GLY A 448 -36.30 12.43 0.60
CA GLY A 448 -37.58 11.85 0.99
C GLY A 448 -38.38 12.68 2.00
N PHE A 449 -37.70 13.39 2.91
CA PHE A 449 -38.34 14.16 3.98
C PHE A 449 -38.28 15.69 3.81
N ASP A 450 -37.90 16.15 2.61
CA ASP A 450 -37.70 17.57 2.27
C ASP A 450 -36.74 18.30 3.25
N ILE A 451 -35.56 17.70 3.43
CA ILE A 451 -34.48 18.21 4.27
C ILE A 451 -33.24 18.48 3.42
N GLN A 452 -32.70 19.69 3.48
CA GLN A 452 -31.41 20.05 2.92
C GLN A 452 -30.34 19.90 4.00
N ILE A 453 -29.30 19.10 3.74
CA ILE A 453 -28.29 18.72 4.71
C ILE A 453 -26.92 19.20 4.24
N THR A 454 -26.19 19.96 5.06
CA THR A 454 -24.79 20.32 4.77
C THR A 454 -23.84 19.29 5.39
N GLU A 455 -23.01 18.64 4.59
CA GLU A 455 -21.95 17.75 5.06
C GLU A 455 -20.77 18.54 5.64
N VAL A 456 -20.40 18.22 6.88
CA VAL A 456 -19.25 18.78 7.59
C VAL A 456 -18.52 17.64 8.30
N SER A 457 -17.60 16.99 7.59
CA SER A 457 -16.92 15.79 8.09
C SER A 457 -15.39 15.89 8.04
N ARG A 458 -14.70 15.11 8.89
CA ARG A 458 -13.23 15.02 8.94
C ARG A 458 -12.76 13.64 9.42
N GLY A 459 -11.86 13.00 8.69
CA GLY A 459 -11.30 11.69 9.09
C GLY A 459 -10.76 11.68 10.53
N ASN A 460 -11.01 10.58 11.25
CA ASN A 460 -10.61 10.39 12.66
C ASN A 460 -11.08 11.51 13.61
N CYS A 461 -12.25 12.10 13.33
CA CYS A 461 -12.83 13.14 14.17
C CYS A 461 -14.34 12.95 14.38
N PRO A 462 -14.73 12.10 15.35
CA PRO A 462 -16.14 11.87 15.64
C PRO A 462 -16.74 13.11 16.31
N PRO A 463 -18.07 13.30 16.33
CA PRO A 463 -18.71 14.47 16.92
C PRO A 463 -18.75 14.36 18.46
N LEU A 464 -17.56 14.29 19.07
CA LEU A 464 -17.32 14.15 20.50
C LEU A 464 -16.56 15.39 20.98
N LEU A 465 -17.19 16.17 21.86
CA LEU A 465 -16.61 17.41 22.41
C LEU A 465 -15.53 17.18 23.49
N LYS A 466 -15.57 16.04 24.18
CA LYS A 466 -14.61 15.64 25.23
C LYS A 466 -13.85 14.38 24.84
N LEU A 467 -12.84 14.54 23.98
CA LEU A 467 -11.83 13.50 23.77
C LEU A 467 -10.71 13.69 24.81
N TYR A 468 -10.57 12.77 25.77
CA TYR A 468 -9.60 12.91 26.87
C TYR A 468 -8.15 13.04 26.38
N ILE A 469 -7.44 13.92 27.08
CA ILE A 469 -6.17 14.54 26.70
C ILE A 469 -5.00 13.65 27.16
N ASN A 470 -4.42 12.92 26.20
CA ASN A 470 -2.97 12.65 26.20
C ASN A 470 -2.52 12.50 24.73
N ALA A 471 -2.50 13.63 24.04
CA ALA A 471 -2.67 13.70 22.60
C ALA A 471 -1.47 14.33 21.89
N GLN A 472 -0.82 13.57 21.00
CA GLN A 472 0.05 14.13 19.97
C GLN A 472 -0.81 14.69 18.81
N GLY A 473 -0.48 15.90 18.33
CA GLY A 473 -0.87 16.52 17.05
C GLY A 473 -2.32 16.33 16.57
N ALA A 474 -2.63 15.18 15.95
CA ALA A 474 -3.88 14.90 15.25
C ALA A 474 -5.15 14.99 16.13
N LYS A 475 -5.02 14.71 17.44
CA LYS A 475 -6.12 14.75 18.41
C LYS A 475 -6.50 16.19 18.83
N ILE A 476 -5.55 17.12 18.88
CA ILE A 476 -5.81 18.55 19.15
C ILE A 476 -6.63 19.16 18.00
N ALA A 477 -6.21 18.88 16.76
CA ALA A 477 -6.91 19.36 15.58
C ALA A 477 -8.38 18.87 15.51
N CYS A 478 -8.69 17.69 16.06
CA CYS A 478 -10.09 17.24 16.12
C CYS A 478 -10.93 18.05 17.10
N ILE A 479 -10.40 18.33 18.30
CA ILE A 479 -11.11 19.14 19.31
C ILE A 479 -11.38 20.54 18.76
N GLU A 480 -10.38 21.18 18.17
CA GLU A 480 -10.52 22.49 17.52
C GLU A 480 -11.55 22.47 16.39
N ARG A 481 -11.53 21.40 15.57
CA ARG A 481 -12.51 21.20 14.52
C ARG A 481 -13.92 21.05 15.10
N ASN A 482 -14.14 20.19 16.08
CA ASN A 482 -15.44 19.98 16.71
C ASN A 482 -16.00 21.25 17.34
N ASN A 483 -15.16 22.06 17.99
CA ASN A 483 -15.58 23.36 18.51
C ASN A 483 -16.01 24.32 17.39
N THR A 484 -15.28 24.33 16.28
CA THR A 484 -15.61 25.14 15.10
C THR A 484 -16.93 24.70 14.46
N VAL A 485 -17.15 23.39 14.32
CA VAL A 485 -18.39 22.82 13.78
C VAL A 485 -19.57 23.09 14.71
N LEU A 486 -19.40 22.94 16.03
CA LEU A 486 -20.44 23.28 17.00
C LEU A 486 -20.83 24.76 16.90
N LYS A 487 -19.85 25.67 16.86
CA LYS A 487 -20.12 27.10 16.66
C LYS A 487 -20.93 27.35 15.38
N TYR A 488 -20.54 26.73 14.28
CA TYR A 488 -21.26 26.82 13.00
C TYR A 488 -22.70 26.29 13.09
N ILE A 489 -22.92 25.16 13.78
CA ILE A 489 -24.25 24.60 14.03
C ILE A 489 -25.11 25.60 14.82
N LEU A 490 -24.57 26.16 15.91
CA LEU A 490 -25.30 27.09 16.79
C LEU A 490 -25.61 28.43 16.11
N GLU A 491 -24.75 28.90 15.20
CA GLU A 491 -24.99 30.09 14.38
C GLU A 491 -26.08 29.87 13.32
N ARG A 492 -26.09 28.70 12.68
CA ARG A 492 -27.05 28.37 11.59
C ARG A 492 -28.39 27.87 12.10
N LYS A 493 -28.45 27.37 13.34
CA LYS A 493 -29.66 26.83 14.00
C LYS A 493 -30.45 25.88 13.09
N PRO A 494 -29.82 24.82 12.54
CA PRO A 494 -30.54 23.83 11.75
C PRO A 494 -31.62 23.14 12.60
N LYS A 495 -32.63 22.58 11.95
CA LYS A 495 -33.65 21.79 12.66
C LYS A 495 -33.09 20.45 13.16
N TYR A 496 -32.20 19.84 12.37
CA TYR A 496 -31.62 18.53 12.68
C TYR A 496 -30.10 18.53 12.57
N VAL A 497 -29.44 17.66 13.34
CA VAL A 497 -28.01 17.35 13.17
C VAL A 497 -27.85 15.83 13.13
N PHE A 498 -27.36 15.31 12.00
CA PHE A 498 -26.97 13.92 11.84
C PHE A 498 -25.57 13.73 12.42
N LEU A 499 -25.45 12.90 13.44
CA LEU A 499 -24.20 12.56 14.12
C LEU A 499 -23.71 11.21 13.62
N GLY A 500 -22.56 11.17 12.96
CA GLY A 500 -21.95 9.93 12.44
C GLY A 500 -20.54 9.71 12.98
N GLY A 501 -20.22 8.47 13.33
CA GLY A 501 -18.89 8.15 13.86
C GLY A 501 -18.54 6.68 13.68
N ALA A 502 -17.25 6.40 13.59
CA ALA A 502 -16.71 5.05 13.67
C ALA A 502 -16.76 4.52 15.13
N TRP A 503 -17.93 4.58 15.79
CA TRP A 503 -18.09 4.47 17.24
C TRP A 503 -17.26 3.35 17.89
N GLY A 504 -17.37 2.12 17.39
CA GLY A 504 -16.60 0.96 17.87
C GLY A 504 -15.15 0.92 17.40
N GLY A 505 -14.79 1.62 16.32
CA GLY A 505 -13.41 1.76 15.85
C GLY A 505 -12.50 2.42 16.90
N TYR A 506 -13.02 3.42 17.62
CA TYR A 506 -12.28 4.10 18.69
C TYR A 506 -12.04 3.22 19.93
N LEU A 507 -12.75 2.09 20.08
CA LEU A 507 -12.45 1.09 21.11
C LEU A 507 -11.20 0.26 20.76
N LEU A 508 -11.00 0.01 19.46
CA LEU A 508 -9.93 -0.82 18.93
C LEU A 508 -8.63 -0.04 18.68
N GLU A 509 -8.74 1.24 18.32
CA GLU A 509 -7.60 2.07 17.93
C GLU A 509 -6.95 2.75 19.16
N ASP A 510 -5.65 3.04 19.07
CA ASP A 510 -4.88 3.79 20.09
C ASP A 510 -5.19 5.30 20.10
N LEU A 511 -6.26 5.69 19.41
CA LEU A 511 -6.78 7.06 19.38
C LEU A 511 -7.34 7.48 20.74
N LEU A 512 -7.93 6.54 21.49
CA LEU A 512 -8.30 6.74 22.90
C LEU A 512 -7.36 5.97 23.80
N ILE A 513 -7.05 6.53 24.98
CA ILE A 513 -6.20 5.90 25.99
C ILE A 513 -7.09 5.34 27.09
N GLY A 514 -6.76 4.14 27.56
CA GLY A 514 -7.51 3.43 28.58
C GLY A 514 -7.90 2.03 28.14
N THR A 515 -8.48 1.29 29.07
CA THR A 515 -9.17 0.03 28.84
C THR A 515 -10.37 0.22 27.91
N GLN A 516 -10.86 -0.86 27.28
CA GLN A 516 -12.04 -0.77 26.40
C GLN A 516 -13.25 -0.17 27.11
N ALA A 517 -13.48 -0.52 28.38
CA ALA A 517 -14.54 0.04 29.20
C ALA A 517 -14.39 1.56 29.39
N GLU A 518 -13.19 2.04 29.74
CA GLU A 518 -12.92 3.48 29.87
C GLU A 518 -13.12 4.21 28.53
N LYS A 519 -12.62 3.66 27.42
CA LYS A 519 -12.84 4.22 26.08
C LYS A 519 -14.33 4.31 25.76
N LEU A 520 -15.11 3.28 26.09
CA LEU A 520 -16.55 3.26 25.88
C LEU A 520 -17.26 4.35 26.70
N GLU A 521 -16.93 4.50 27.99
CA GLU A 521 -17.50 5.57 28.82
C GLU A 521 -17.17 6.96 28.28
N ILE A 522 -15.95 7.17 27.77
CA ILE A 522 -15.56 8.44 27.14
C ILE A 522 -16.44 8.73 25.92
N ILE A 523 -16.64 7.73 25.05
CA ILE A 523 -17.48 7.87 23.86
C ILE A 523 -18.92 8.20 24.26
N ILE A 524 -19.50 7.43 25.19
CA ILE A 524 -20.90 7.60 25.60
C ILE A 524 -21.09 8.94 26.30
N SER A 525 -20.27 9.27 27.30
CA SER A 525 -20.39 10.54 28.04
C SER A 525 -20.23 11.77 27.14
N SER A 526 -19.25 11.75 26.22
CA SER A 526 -19.05 12.86 25.29
C SER A 526 -20.13 12.95 24.20
N LEU A 527 -20.70 11.83 23.77
CA LEU A 527 -21.83 11.83 22.84
C LEU A 527 -23.09 12.38 23.53
N THR A 528 -23.36 11.96 24.77
CA THR A 528 -24.45 12.46 25.61
C THR A 528 -24.36 13.97 25.80
N GLU A 529 -23.17 14.50 26.08
CA GLU A 529 -22.97 15.95 26.17
C GLU A 529 -23.27 16.67 24.86
N THR A 530 -22.79 16.13 23.74
CA THR A 530 -23.07 16.70 22.41
C THR A 530 -24.57 16.71 22.12
N ILE A 531 -25.28 15.62 22.45
CA ILE A 531 -26.73 15.51 22.34
C ILE A 531 -27.44 16.56 23.21
N ASN A 532 -27.04 16.71 24.47
CA ASN A 532 -27.65 17.66 25.39
C ASN A 532 -27.50 19.11 24.91
N ILE A 533 -26.30 19.51 24.47
CA ILE A 533 -26.06 20.86 23.94
C ILE A 533 -26.96 21.16 22.74
N LEU A 534 -27.14 20.19 21.83
CA LEU A 534 -28.02 20.36 20.68
C LEU A 534 -29.49 20.51 21.11
N LEU A 535 -29.95 19.66 22.03
CA LEU A 535 -31.32 19.71 22.54
C LEU A 535 -31.62 21.02 23.29
N GLU A 536 -30.69 21.53 24.09
CA GLU A 536 -30.79 22.83 24.78
C GLU A 536 -31.00 24.00 23.80
N HIS A 537 -30.48 23.87 22.57
CA HIS A 537 -30.63 24.87 21.51
C HIS A 537 -31.80 24.57 20.56
N ASN A 538 -32.72 23.67 20.92
CA ASN A 538 -33.86 23.23 20.11
C ASN A 538 -33.46 22.60 18.76
N ILE A 539 -32.28 22.00 18.69
CA ILE A 539 -31.77 21.27 17.53
C ILE A 539 -31.97 19.78 17.79
N LYS A 540 -32.64 19.05 16.88
CA LYS A 540 -32.94 17.63 17.07
C LYS A 540 -31.78 16.74 16.58
N PRO A 541 -31.10 15.98 17.45
CA PRO A 541 -30.05 15.05 17.04
C PRO A 541 -30.63 13.79 16.36
N ILE A 542 -29.95 13.36 15.30
CA ILE A 542 -30.18 12.09 14.61
C ILE A 542 -28.87 11.30 14.66
N VAL A 543 -28.79 10.26 15.46
CA VAL A 543 -27.58 9.44 15.60
C VAL A 543 -27.58 8.36 14.53
N LEU A 544 -26.55 8.33 13.70
CA LEU A 544 -26.29 7.27 12.73
C LEU A 544 -25.52 6.15 13.44
N GLU A 545 -26.14 4.99 13.61
CA GLU A 545 -25.42 3.84 14.15
C GLU A 545 -24.36 3.35 13.17
N MET A 546 -23.21 2.93 13.70
CA MET A 546 -22.15 2.37 12.87
C MET A 546 -22.64 1.09 12.19
N LEU A 547 -21.91 0.63 11.19
CA LEU A 547 -22.14 -0.68 10.56
C LEU A 547 -21.20 -1.73 11.13
N PRO A 548 -21.55 -3.03 10.99
CA PRO A 548 -20.63 -4.13 11.26
C PRO A 548 -19.27 -3.92 10.61
N ARG A 549 -18.21 -4.13 11.40
CA ARG A 549 -16.82 -4.11 10.94
C ARG A 549 -16.40 -5.52 10.56
N GLN A 550 -15.68 -5.65 9.46
CA GLN A 550 -15.25 -6.93 8.94
C GLN A 550 -13.90 -7.32 9.58
N SER A 551 -13.80 -8.56 10.06
CA SER A 551 -12.52 -9.11 10.57
C SER A 551 -11.52 -9.38 9.45
N LYS A 552 -12.03 -9.70 8.25
CA LYS A 552 -11.30 -9.78 6.98
C LYS A 552 -12.09 -9.01 5.93
N ASP A 553 -11.39 -8.42 4.96
CA ASP A 553 -12.04 -7.67 3.90
C ASP A 553 -12.84 -8.58 2.96
N ALA A 554 -14.16 -8.56 3.11
CA ALA A 554 -15.15 -9.24 2.27
C ALA A 554 -15.94 -8.26 1.40
N SER A 555 -15.47 -7.01 1.23
CA SER A 555 -16.11 -6.00 0.36
C SER A 555 -16.19 -6.49 -1.09
N ALA A 556 -15.12 -7.10 -1.60
CA ALA A 556 -15.05 -7.64 -2.94
C ALA A 556 -15.72 -9.02 -3.11
N CYS A 557 -16.26 -9.62 -2.03
CA CYS A 557 -16.76 -10.99 -2.05
C CYS A 557 -17.83 -11.19 -3.14
N TYR A 558 -18.84 -10.33 -3.20
CA TYR A 558 -19.88 -10.41 -4.22
C TYR A 558 -19.29 -10.38 -5.65
N LEU A 559 -18.38 -9.45 -5.94
CA LEU A 559 -17.72 -9.36 -7.23
C LEU A 559 -16.93 -10.65 -7.56
N LYS A 560 -16.17 -11.17 -6.59
CA LYS A 560 -15.43 -12.43 -6.73
C LYS A 560 -16.36 -13.61 -7.06
N THR A 561 -17.54 -13.70 -6.45
CA THR A 561 -18.52 -14.76 -6.79
C THR A 561 -19.02 -14.64 -8.23
N LYS A 562 -19.28 -13.42 -8.71
CA LYS A 562 -19.77 -13.19 -10.08
C LYS A 562 -18.69 -13.42 -11.13
N LEU A 563 -17.42 -13.28 -10.76
CA LEU A 563 -16.27 -13.63 -11.59
C LEU A 563 -15.95 -15.14 -11.58
N GLY A 564 -16.67 -15.95 -10.80
CA GLY A 564 -16.42 -17.39 -10.70
C GLY A 564 -15.12 -17.74 -9.99
N VAL A 565 -14.63 -16.86 -9.10
CA VAL A 565 -13.44 -17.08 -8.29
C VAL A 565 -13.63 -18.35 -7.45
N ARG A 566 -12.67 -19.28 -7.53
CA ARG A 566 -12.79 -20.59 -6.89
C ARG A 566 -12.87 -20.43 -5.37
N GLY A 567 -13.74 -21.20 -4.73
CA GLY A 567 -13.86 -21.23 -3.26
C GLY A 567 -14.64 -20.07 -2.65
N VAL A 568 -15.07 -19.08 -3.43
CA VAL A 568 -15.89 -17.96 -2.93
C VAL A 568 -17.36 -18.22 -3.28
N LYS A 569 -18.20 -18.47 -2.27
CA LYS A 569 -19.65 -18.61 -2.46
C LYS A 569 -20.38 -17.37 -2.00
N LEU A 570 -21.54 -17.12 -2.63
CA LEU A 570 -22.38 -15.96 -2.32
C LEU A 570 -22.91 -16.00 -0.87
N GLU A 571 -23.08 -17.19 -0.31
CA GLU A 571 -23.52 -17.42 1.07
C GLU A 571 -22.47 -16.99 2.10
N ASP A 572 -21.19 -16.97 1.71
CA ASP A 572 -20.05 -16.59 2.56
C ASP A 572 -19.81 -15.08 2.54
N CYS A 573 -20.48 -14.33 1.65
CA CYS A 573 -20.38 -12.88 1.55
C CYS A 573 -21.17 -12.19 2.68
N THR A 574 -20.77 -12.49 3.91
CA THR A 574 -21.42 -12.05 5.14
C THR A 574 -20.41 -11.67 6.22
N VAL A 575 -20.84 -10.84 7.17
CA VAL A 575 -20.05 -10.39 8.32
C VAL A 575 -20.87 -10.55 9.60
N SER A 576 -20.19 -10.67 10.75
CA SER A 576 -20.84 -10.77 12.05
C SER A 576 -21.62 -9.50 12.40
N PRO A 577 -22.84 -9.60 12.96
CA PRO A 577 -23.58 -8.44 13.44
C PRO A 577 -22.85 -7.62 14.50
N LEU A 578 -23.26 -6.36 14.70
CA LEU A 578 -22.70 -5.46 15.70
C LEU A 578 -22.86 -5.98 17.12
N LYS A 579 -23.98 -6.64 17.42
CA LYS A 579 -24.23 -7.23 18.75
C LYS A 579 -23.20 -8.30 19.12
N GLU A 580 -22.60 -8.96 18.13
CA GLU A 580 -21.54 -9.95 18.34
C GLU A 580 -20.17 -9.28 18.43
N SER A 581 -19.91 -8.31 17.54
CA SER A 581 -18.59 -7.64 17.45
C SER A 581 -18.35 -6.61 18.56
N PHE A 582 -19.40 -5.92 19.01
CA PHE A 582 -19.36 -4.83 19.99
C PHE A 582 -20.59 -4.86 20.93
N PRO A 583 -20.77 -5.93 21.72
CA PRO A 583 -21.98 -6.12 22.56
C PRO A 583 -22.22 -4.99 23.56
N GLU A 584 -21.16 -4.51 24.20
CA GLU A 584 -21.25 -3.44 25.19
C GLU A 584 -21.66 -2.10 24.55
N LEU A 585 -21.09 -1.77 23.38
CA LEU A 585 -21.46 -0.56 22.63
C LEU A 585 -22.94 -0.57 22.26
N VAL A 586 -23.43 -1.70 21.70
CA VAL A 586 -24.85 -1.87 21.34
C VAL A 586 -25.74 -1.72 22.57
N THR A 587 -25.34 -2.30 23.70
CA THR A 587 -26.08 -2.19 24.97
C THR A 587 -26.17 -0.74 25.42
N ARG A 588 -25.07 0.02 25.39
CA ARG A 588 -25.05 1.44 25.79
C ARG A 588 -25.83 2.33 24.83
N PHE A 589 -25.78 2.07 23.53
CA PHE A 589 -26.61 2.80 22.55
C PHE A 589 -28.09 2.53 22.77
N ASN A 590 -28.49 1.30 23.13
CA ASN A 590 -29.87 0.99 23.50
C ASN A 590 -30.30 1.68 24.80
N GLN A 591 -29.40 1.86 25.77
CA GLN A 591 -29.67 2.67 26.96
C GLN A 591 -29.88 4.14 26.60
N LEU A 592 -29.04 4.73 25.75
CA LEU A 592 -29.21 6.10 25.25
C LEU A 592 -30.54 6.29 24.50
N LYS A 593 -30.97 5.31 23.69
CA LYS A 593 -32.29 5.31 23.07
C LYS A 593 -33.41 5.39 24.10
N GLY A 594 -33.28 4.67 25.21
CA GLY A 594 -34.24 4.71 26.32
C GLY A 594 -34.24 6.06 27.05
N GLU A 595 -33.05 6.57 27.40
CA GLU A 595 -32.86 7.84 28.11
C GLU A 595 -33.43 9.04 27.34
N PHE A 596 -33.21 9.07 26.02
CA PHE A 596 -33.63 10.15 25.14
C PHE A 596 -34.87 9.81 24.30
N SER A 597 -35.69 8.88 24.76
CA SER A 597 -36.89 8.44 24.05
C SER A 597 -37.78 9.63 23.64
N GLY A 598 -38.11 9.70 22.35
CA GLY A 598 -38.91 10.78 21.76
C GLY A 598 -38.16 12.10 21.52
N LYS A 599 -36.96 12.30 22.06
CA LYS A 599 -36.14 13.51 21.89
C LYS A 599 -35.11 13.38 20.77
N ILE A 600 -34.53 12.19 20.60
CA ILE A 600 -33.55 11.91 19.55
C ILE A 600 -34.01 10.76 18.65
N THR A 601 -33.49 10.71 17.43
CA THR A 601 -33.75 9.62 16.49
C THR A 601 -32.48 8.83 16.24
N PHE A 602 -32.58 7.50 16.22
CA PHE A 602 -31.50 6.63 15.76
C PHE A 602 -31.85 6.06 14.39
N ILE A 603 -30.92 6.15 13.46
CA ILE A 603 -30.97 5.41 12.20
C ILE A 603 -30.07 4.19 12.38
N THR A 604 -30.66 3.00 12.26
CA THR A 604 -29.98 1.70 12.37
C THR A 604 -30.00 0.99 11.01
N PRO A 605 -29.04 1.26 10.11
CA PRO A 605 -29.05 0.68 8.76
C PRO A 605 -28.78 -0.83 8.76
N GLU A 606 -28.18 -1.37 9.82
CA GLU A 606 -27.89 -2.82 9.99
C GLU A 606 -29.16 -3.67 9.73
N ASN A 607 -30.31 -3.23 10.22
CA ASN A 607 -31.61 -3.91 10.07
C ASN A 607 -32.14 -4.00 8.61
N LEU A 608 -31.42 -3.46 7.64
CA LEU A 608 -31.76 -3.50 6.21
C LEU A 608 -31.07 -4.66 5.48
N PHE A 609 -29.97 -5.18 6.01
CA PHE A 609 -29.15 -6.20 5.35
C PHE A 609 -28.64 -7.31 6.29
N CYS A 610 -29.01 -7.24 7.57
CA CYS A 610 -28.68 -8.23 8.58
C CYS A 610 -29.90 -9.02 9.07
N ASN A 611 -29.65 -10.27 9.44
CA ASN A 611 -30.51 -11.06 10.31
C ASN A 611 -29.82 -11.27 11.67
N ASP A 612 -30.36 -12.14 12.52
CA ASP A 612 -29.82 -12.35 13.87
C ASP A 612 -28.41 -12.94 13.91
N ASP A 613 -27.99 -13.65 12.86
CA ASP A 613 -26.72 -14.39 12.85
C ASP A 613 -25.68 -13.75 11.93
N LYS A 614 -26.10 -13.05 10.88
CA LYS A 614 -25.21 -12.58 9.81
C LYS A 614 -25.74 -11.37 9.05
N CYS A 615 -24.79 -10.56 8.58
CA CYS A 615 -25.02 -9.37 7.76
C CYS A 615 -24.48 -9.58 6.35
N LYS A 616 -25.31 -9.40 5.32
CA LYS A 616 -24.82 -9.50 3.92
C LYS A 616 -23.90 -8.33 3.59
N THR A 617 -22.82 -8.57 2.84
CA THR A 617 -21.93 -7.49 2.36
C THR A 617 -22.37 -6.87 1.04
N TYR A 618 -23.54 -7.26 0.52
CA TYR A 618 -24.13 -6.78 -0.72
C TYR A 618 -25.66 -6.69 -0.59
N LEU A 619 -26.28 -5.83 -1.40
CA LEU A 619 -27.72 -5.68 -1.52
C LEU A 619 -28.10 -5.32 -2.96
N ASP A 620 -29.15 -5.92 -3.51
CA ASP A 620 -29.61 -5.69 -4.90
C ASP A 620 -28.46 -5.73 -5.92
N ASP A 621 -27.68 -6.82 -5.91
CA ASP A 621 -26.51 -7.01 -6.77
C ASP A 621 -25.37 -5.98 -6.60
N THR A 622 -25.40 -5.19 -5.52
CA THR A 622 -24.43 -4.11 -5.26
C THR A 622 -23.64 -4.39 -3.98
N PRO A 623 -22.30 -4.50 -4.04
CA PRO A 623 -21.45 -4.52 -2.84
C PRO A 623 -21.71 -3.27 -2.01
N LEU A 624 -21.83 -3.41 -0.69
CA LEU A 624 -22.12 -2.28 0.22
C LEU A 624 -20.85 -1.55 0.66
N TYR A 625 -19.77 -2.30 0.89
CA TYR A 625 -18.53 -1.80 1.46
C TYR A 625 -17.48 -1.48 0.37
N ARG A 626 -16.56 -0.55 0.67
CA ARG A 626 -15.31 -0.33 -0.10
C ARG A 626 -14.09 -0.98 0.54
N ASP A 627 -14.15 -1.22 1.84
CA ASP A 627 -13.09 -1.80 2.67
C ASP A 627 -13.70 -2.49 3.91
N ILE A 628 -12.88 -2.77 4.93
CA ILE A 628 -13.31 -3.49 6.14
C ILE A 628 -14.34 -2.77 7.01
N ASN A 629 -14.60 -1.47 6.83
CA ASN A 629 -15.53 -0.73 7.70
C ASN A 629 -16.26 0.44 7.03
N HIS A 630 -15.89 0.85 5.83
CA HIS A 630 -16.53 1.94 5.11
C HIS A 630 -17.50 1.43 4.05
N LEU A 631 -18.68 2.05 3.99
CA LEU A 631 -19.54 1.95 2.83
C LEU A 631 -18.84 2.53 1.61
N ASN A 632 -19.17 1.99 0.44
CA ASN A 632 -18.98 2.70 -0.81
C ASN A 632 -20.20 3.60 -1.10
N LEU A 633 -20.06 4.56 -2.01
CA LEU A 633 -21.13 5.53 -2.29
C LEU A 633 -22.43 4.86 -2.76
N LYS A 634 -22.33 3.83 -3.62
CA LYS A 634 -23.49 3.12 -4.16
C LYS A 634 -24.22 2.32 -3.08
N GLY A 635 -23.48 1.64 -2.21
CA GLY A 635 -24.02 0.94 -1.04
C GLY A 635 -24.75 1.88 -0.09
N SER A 636 -24.17 3.06 0.17
CA SER A 636 -24.80 4.11 0.98
C SER A 636 -26.15 4.57 0.40
N ILE A 637 -26.21 4.84 -0.90
CA ILE A 637 -27.45 5.21 -1.59
C ILE A 637 -28.51 4.11 -1.49
N ILE A 638 -28.13 2.85 -1.75
CA ILE A 638 -29.05 1.71 -1.70
C ILE A 638 -29.61 1.51 -0.29
N LEU A 639 -28.79 1.65 0.76
CA LEU A 639 -29.29 1.61 2.13
C LEU A 639 -30.29 2.73 2.40
N GLY A 640 -30.07 3.95 1.89
CA GLY A 640 -31.05 5.03 1.96
C GLY A 640 -32.37 4.70 1.26
N GLN A 641 -32.31 4.09 0.07
CA GLN A 641 -33.51 3.67 -0.66
C GLN A 641 -34.30 2.61 0.11
N GLN A 642 -33.61 1.62 0.67
CA GLN A 642 -34.24 0.55 1.47
C GLN A 642 -34.79 1.09 2.79
N TYR A 643 -34.12 2.05 3.41
CA TYR A 643 -34.62 2.75 4.59
C TYR A 643 -35.96 3.45 4.30
N ILE A 644 -36.01 4.25 3.23
CA ILE A 644 -37.24 4.94 2.80
C ILE A 644 -38.35 3.94 2.45
N LYS A 645 -38.03 2.85 1.75
CA LYS A 645 -39.00 1.81 1.42
C LYS A 645 -39.60 1.13 2.66
N LYS A 646 -38.78 0.90 3.70
CA LYS A 646 -39.20 0.22 4.94
C LYS A 646 -40.00 1.12 5.87
N PHE A 647 -39.61 2.39 6.01
CA PHE A 647 -40.18 3.31 6.99
C PHE A 647 -41.15 4.35 6.41
N GLY A 648 -41.23 4.44 5.08
CA GLY A 648 -42.09 5.37 4.35
C GLY A 648 -41.58 6.82 4.34
N TYR A 649 -42.17 7.63 3.48
CA TYR A 649 -41.92 9.09 3.39
C TYR A 649 -42.72 9.91 4.43
N LEU A 650 -43.63 9.27 5.17
CA LEU A 650 -44.60 9.94 6.03
C LEU A 650 -44.00 10.24 7.42
N ASN A 651 -43.48 11.46 7.59
CA ASN A 651 -43.26 12.21 8.84
C ASN A 651 -42.99 11.38 10.13
N LYS A 652 -41.83 10.72 10.23
CA LYS A 652 -41.32 10.17 11.50
C LYS A 652 -39.98 10.77 11.95
N LEU A 653 -39.46 11.81 11.25
CA LEU A 653 -38.22 12.53 11.61
C LEU A 653 -38.44 13.80 12.42
#